data_AF-A0A1B6IZY8-F1
#
_entry.id   AF-A0A1B6IZY8-F1
#
_cell.length_a   1.000
_cell.length_b   1.000
_cell.length_c   1.000
_cell.angle_alpha   90.00
_cell.angle_beta   90.00
_cell.angle_gamma   90.00
#
_symmetry.space_group_name_H-M   'P 1'
#
loop_
_entity.id
_entity.type
_entity.pdbx_description
1 polymer ?
#
loop_
_entity_poly.entity_id
_entity_poly.type
_entity_poly.pdbx_seq_one_letter_code
_entity_poly.pdbx_strand_id
1 'polypeptide(L)'
;QIQALEKKNNNYSVTVAKYEQSISHMKDECVAANAKLSRAEVGLEHLRREYQLLKESEARLVREREATKRQASGQAMLMANLEMIKASFERTEAESKVKLEAKLEEAQKECSALRRRLQEEQDRFRERTDALERSTEAARSRLDEEKEISHQLRTQVETLRQELRVSKEAVEQLNTKVRTTSHKVVPDPETEKRASQLEQQLAEKDGELACLREQLAAAKKHAQELSDIAQSSEKQLLEVTALHTKYQEDSEAKLKVLNAREVEMKKAIVELEGRVASLSTAQQESASSLDGRQEELTSATTELATLRAEVTTLRQELTATRVAYQAAEEKYSHEMLLHADDMQAMNKVKKELSDVLGRVSALETERDEAVEALRLGRESWTTSETGLRSQLADLNERLLDLDKQNNLLHEQLQELGLKVAVVHSQGNVSSASLDTSMDDDTRSSDHLLQVLKYIRREKNIAMAEAEALRAESLRLKAQLELTSRQLTEARELLETERNQSQVHLVTTTKHEELLRKVDTLNALTDSNRVLREERDRLAERVATLEQELAKMETEVVVPYKEQVVKLKNHIEHVTTENTAIKAEAARWKNRANSLIEKQNKNSPEDFKRLTLEKENLTKQLNAANEELKNVKLEKSKLEEQVNNLKREQQQQAEQLASAQKSLAQVRSELAEARTDMDKKAEELSKMSQDFIAQEAALTDIKSKELQIRQIAKKYKTQYQ
;
A
#
# COMPACT_ATOMS: atom_id res chain seq x y z
N GLN A 1 97.37 38.55 -23.69
CA GLN A 1 96.64 37.73 -22.69
C GLN A 1 95.89 38.59 -21.68
N ILE A 2 96.56 39.51 -20.97
CA ILE A 2 95.95 40.43 -19.98
C ILE A 2 94.64 41.08 -20.48
N GLN A 3 94.64 41.76 -21.63
CA GLN A 3 93.44 42.36 -22.25
C GLN A 3 92.23 41.42 -22.46
N ALA A 4 92.44 40.12 -22.60
CA ALA A 4 91.35 39.15 -22.72
C ALA A 4 90.76 38.78 -21.35
N LEU A 5 91.58 38.81 -20.29
CA LEU A 5 91.13 38.67 -18.91
C LEU A 5 90.43 39.95 -18.43
N GLU A 6 90.95 41.13 -18.78
CA GLU A 6 90.29 42.42 -18.51
C GLU A 6 88.90 42.49 -19.17
N LYS A 7 88.78 42.12 -20.46
CA LYS A 7 87.48 42.04 -21.14
C LYS A 7 86.52 41.04 -20.50
N LYS A 8 87.01 39.86 -20.06
CA LYS A 8 86.18 38.90 -19.31
C LYS A 8 85.74 39.45 -17.96
N ASN A 9 86.64 40.06 -17.20
CA ASN A 9 86.34 40.64 -15.88
C ASN A 9 85.35 41.81 -16.00
N ASN A 10 85.51 42.67 -16.99
CA ASN A 10 84.55 43.74 -17.27
C ASN A 10 83.16 43.18 -17.66
N ASN A 11 83.11 42.15 -18.51
CA ASN A 11 81.85 41.47 -18.84
C ASN A 11 81.20 40.85 -17.59
N TYR A 12 81.98 40.20 -16.71
CA TYR A 12 81.46 39.65 -15.46
C TYR A 12 80.94 40.75 -14.53
N SER A 13 81.68 41.85 -14.36
CA SER A 13 81.26 43.03 -13.59
C SER A 13 79.93 43.60 -14.13
N VAL A 14 79.79 43.75 -15.45
CA VAL A 14 78.53 44.18 -16.09
C VAL A 14 77.38 43.19 -15.87
N THR A 15 77.64 41.87 -15.84
CA THR A 15 76.59 40.89 -15.47
C THR A 15 76.24 40.93 -13.99
N VAL A 16 77.22 41.10 -13.09
CA VAL A 16 76.99 41.22 -11.65
C VAL A 16 76.15 42.46 -11.36
N ALA A 17 76.51 43.63 -11.89
CA ALA A 17 75.74 44.86 -11.73
C ALA A 17 74.29 44.73 -12.24
N LYS A 18 74.06 43.99 -13.34
CA LYS A 18 72.70 43.68 -13.83
C LYS A 18 71.93 42.76 -12.88
N TYR A 19 72.58 41.74 -12.31
CA TYR A 19 71.95 40.88 -11.30
C TYR A 19 71.68 41.64 -10.00
N GLU A 20 72.58 42.51 -9.55
CA GLU A 20 72.38 43.38 -8.38
C GLU A 20 71.21 44.36 -8.60
N GLN A 21 71.13 44.99 -9.78
CA GLN A 21 69.99 45.86 -10.15
C GLN A 21 68.68 45.07 -10.18
N SER A 22 68.67 43.86 -10.75
CA SER A 22 67.50 42.98 -10.75
C SER A 22 67.10 42.54 -9.34
N ILE A 23 68.07 42.20 -8.48
CA ILE A 23 67.83 41.85 -7.07
C ILE A 23 67.30 43.04 -6.28
N SER A 24 67.76 44.27 -6.55
CA SER A 24 67.16 45.48 -5.96
C SER A 24 65.72 45.64 -6.39
N HIS A 25 65.46 45.61 -7.71
CA HIS A 25 64.10 45.77 -8.24
C HIS A 25 63.13 44.72 -7.68
N MET A 26 63.52 43.44 -7.59
CA MET A 26 62.71 42.40 -6.98
C MET A 26 62.48 42.64 -5.48
N LYS A 27 63.48 43.14 -4.73
CA LYS A 27 63.30 43.52 -3.31
C LYS A 27 62.31 44.69 -3.17
N ASP A 28 62.43 45.71 -4.02
CA ASP A 28 61.55 46.88 -4.02
C ASP A 28 60.11 46.47 -4.35
N GLU A 29 59.91 45.54 -5.30
CA GLU A 29 58.60 44.94 -5.58
C GLU A 29 58.06 44.10 -4.42
N CYS A 30 58.89 43.27 -3.77
CA CYS A 30 58.50 42.50 -2.58
C CYS A 30 58.08 43.43 -1.42
N VAL A 31 58.82 44.52 -1.17
CA VAL A 31 58.48 45.52 -0.16
C VAL A 31 57.19 46.24 -0.53
N ALA A 32 57.02 46.65 -1.80
CA ALA A 32 55.80 47.30 -2.28
C ALA A 32 54.57 46.36 -2.22
N ALA A 33 54.74 45.06 -2.47
CA ALA A 33 53.71 44.05 -2.33
C ALA A 33 53.33 43.83 -0.86
N ASN A 34 54.32 43.67 0.03
CA ASN A 34 54.10 43.52 1.47
C ASN A 34 53.40 44.77 2.07
N ALA A 35 53.80 45.97 1.63
CA ALA A 35 53.16 47.23 2.01
C ALA A 35 51.76 47.41 1.40
N LYS A 36 51.37 46.67 0.35
CA LYS A 36 49.97 46.57 -0.12
C LYS A 36 49.18 45.58 0.72
N LEU A 37 49.75 44.40 1.00
CA LEU A 37 49.15 43.35 1.84
C LEU A 37 48.80 43.89 3.23
N SER A 38 49.75 44.47 3.94
CA SER A 38 49.53 45.03 5.30
C SER A 38 48.43 46.12 5.33
N ARG A 39 48.32 46.95 4.28
CA ARG A 39 47.21 47.91 4.15
C ARG A 39 45.86 47.23 3.91
N ALA A 40 45.83 46.17 3.11
CA ALA A 40 44.61 45.38 2.89
C ALA A 40 44.19 44.62 4.16
N GLU A 41 45.14 44.08 4.92
CA GLU A 41 44.90 43.41 6.20
C GLU A 41 44.31 44.38 7.23
N VAL A 42 44.92 45.56 7.43
CA VAL A 42 44.40 46.60 8.33
C VAL A 42 43.01 47.08 7.90
N GLY A 43 42.77 47.28 6.60
CA GLY A 43 41.45 47.65 6.08
C GLY A 43 40.40 46.55 6.28
N LEU A 44 40.79 45.28 6.14
CA LEU A 44 39.94 44.11 6.37
C LEU A 44 39.61 43.92 7.86
N GLU A 45 40.56 44.20 8.77
CA GLU A 45 40.26 44.25 10.20
C GLU A 45 39.34 45.42 10.56
N HIS A 46 39.52 46.60 9.96
CA HIS A 46 38.64 47.75 10.16
C HIS A 46 37.20 47.39 9.78
N LEU A 47 37.01 46.83 8.58
CA LEU A 47 35.70 46.40 8.09
C LEU A 47 35.08 45.28 8.96
N ARG A 48 35.89 44.38 9.53
CA ARG A 48 35.43 43.38 10.52
C ARG A 48 34.93 44.04 11.81
N ARG A 49 35.62 45.06 12.33
CA ARG A 49 35.20 45.82 13.52
C ARG A 49 33.93 46.62 13.26
N GLU A 50 33.83 47.28 12.10
CA GLU A 50 32.61 47.97 11.66
C GLU A 50 31.42 47.01 11.53
N TYR A 51 31.62 45.84 10.91
CA TYR A 51 30.58 44.80 10.81
C TYR A 51 30.13 44.29 12.19
N GLN A 52 31.05 44.12 13.14
CA GLN A 52 30.72 43.75 14.52
C GLN A 52 29.88 44.83 15.22
N LEU A 53 30.31 46.10 15.16
CA LEU A 53 29.57 47.23 15.73
C LEU A 53 28.18 47.41 15.09
N LEU A 54 28.07 47.23 13.77
CA LEU A 54 26.78 47.26 13.07
C LEU A 54 25.86 46.14 13.56
N LYS A 55 26.37 44.91 13.68
CA LYS A 55 25.62 43.74 14.18
C LYS A 55 25.19 43.88 15.64
N GLU A 56 26.01 44.50 16.48
CA GLU A 56 25.64 44.85 17.86
C GLU A 56 24.55 45.93 17.90
N SER A 57 24.63 46.93 17.01
CA SER A 57 23.62 47.97 16.87
C SER A 57 22.28 47.43 16.35
N GLU A 58 22.30 46.51 15.39
CA GLU A 58 21.14 45.76 14.90
C GLU A 58 20.51 44.96 16.03
N ALA A 59 21.31 44.17 16.76
CA ALA A 59 20.83 43.39 17.90
C ALA A 59 20.24 44.28 19.01
N ARG A 60 20.73 45.52 19.20
CA ARG A 60 20.14 46.49 20.12
C ARG A 60 18.78 46.99 19.61
N LEU A 61 18.72 47.46 18.36
CA LEU A 61 17.49 47.96 17.71
C LEU A 61 16.39 46.89 17.64
N VAL A 62 16.74 45.62 17.41
CA VAL A 62 15.79 44.50 17.45
C VAL A 62 15.20 44.31 18.85
N ARG A 63 16.02 44.36 19.92
CA ARG A 63 15.53 44.30 21.31
C ARG A 63 14.63 45.48 21.65
N GLU A 64 15.00 46.70 21.25
CA GLU A 64 14.21 47.92 21.44
C GLU A 64 12.85 47.85 20.72
N ARG A 65 12.84 47.38 19.46
CA ARG A 65 11.62 47.12 18.66
C ARG A 65 10.72 46.06 19.31
N GLU A 66 11.29 45.01 19.89
CA GLU A 66 10.50 44.00 20.58
C GLU A 66 9.99 44.48 21.95
N ALA A 67 10.79 45.24 22.70
CA ALA A 67 10.37 45.83 23.98
C ALA A 67 9.18 46.79 23.77
N THR A 68 9.29 47.69 22.79
CA THR A 68 8.18 48.59 22.40
C THR A 68 6.96 47.83 21.88
N LYS A 69 7.13 46.74 21.10
CA LYS A 69 6.01 45.88 20.69
C LYS A 69 5.35 45.17 21.87
N ARG A 70 6.11 44.66 22.84
CA ARG A 70 5.57 44.06 24.09
C ARG A 70 4.81 45.10 24.91
N GLN A 71 5.36 46.30 25.07
CA GLN A 71 4.71 47.42 25.77
C GLN A 71 3.40 47.82 25.08
N ALA A 72 3.39 48.02 23.76
CA ALA A 72 2.20 48.37 23.00
C ALA A 72 1.11 47.27 23.10
N SER A 73 1.50 46.00 23.05
CA SER A 73 0.58 44.86 23.23
C SER A 73 0.00 44.81 24.66
N GLY A 74 0.81 45.10 25.68
CA GLY A 74 0.34 45.18 27.07
C GLY A 74 -0.59 46.37 27.31
N GLN A 75 -0.28 47.53 26.72
CA GLN A 75 -1.14 48.72 26.76
C GLN A 75 -2.47 48.48 26.04
N ALA A 76 -2.47 47.82 24.87
CA ALA A 76 -3.69 47.45 24.16
C ALA A 76 -4.58 46.49 24.98
N MET A 77 -3.97 45.48 25.63
CA MET A 77 -4.69 44.57 26.53
C MET A 77 -5.25 45.30 27.76
N LEU A 78 -4.48 46.22 28.36
CA LEU A 78 -4.95 47.03 29.49
C LEU A 78 -6.12 47.95 29.09
N MET A 79 -6.06 48.57 27.92
CA MET A 79 -7.16 49.38 27.38
C MET A 79 -8.42 48.54 27.14
N ALA A 80 -8.30 47.38 26.49
CA ALA A 80 -9.43 46.46 26.28
C ALA A 80 -10.04 45.97 27.60
N ASN A 81 -9.21 45.68 28.61
CA ASN A 81 -9.67 45.32 29.96
C ASN A 81 -10.39 46.50 30.65
N LEU A 82 -9.88 47.73 30.53
CA LEU A 82 -10.53 48.93 31.07
C LEU A 82 -11.86 49.24 30.36
N GLU A 83 -11.95 49.03 29.05
CA GLU A 83 -13.19 49.17 28.28
C GLU A 83 -14.22 48.09 28.66
N MET A 84 -13.78 46.84 28.85
CA MET A 84 -14.63 45.77 29.36
C MET A 84 -15.13 46.05 30.79
N ILE A 85 -14.27 46.57 31.67
CA ILE A 85 -14.64 46.97 33.04
C ILE A 85 -15.66 48.12 33.00
N LYS A 86 -15.42 49.19 32.21
CA LYS A 86 -16.39 50.28 32.00
C LYS A 86 -17.73 49.77 31.52
N ALA A 87 -17.75 48.96 30.45
CA ALA A 87 -18.98 48.38 29.92
C ALA A 87 -19.66 47.40 30.89
N SER A 88 -18.94 46.82 31.86
CA SER A 88 -19.55 46.05 32.95
C SER A 88 -20.16 46.97 34.02
N PHE A 89 -19.47 48.06 34.38
CA PHE A 89 -19.93 49.04 35.35
C PHE A 89 -21.19 49.77 34.86
N GLU A 90 -21.16 50.29 33.63
CA GLU A 90 -22.29 50.95 32.95
C GLU A 90 -23.54 50.04 32.90
N ARG A 91 -23.35 48.73 32.65
CA ARG A 91 -24.45 47.76 32.73
C ARG A 91 -24.98 47.59 34.16
N THR A 92 -24.09 47.42 35.15
CA THR A 92 -24.54 47.28 36.55
C THR A 92 -25.21 48.55 37.07
N GLU A 93 -24.76 49.73 36.64
CA GLU A 93 -25.38 51.01 37.00
C GLU A 93 -26.76 51.13 36.35
N ALA A 94 -26.89 50.86 35.04
CA ALA A 94 -28.16 50.85 34.33
C ALA A 94 -29.15 49.81 34.92
N GLU A 95 -28.69 48.60 35.23
CA GLU A 95 -29.49 47.60 35.94
C GLU A 95 -29.91 48.07 37.33
N SER A 96 -29.02 48.71 38.09
CA SER A 96 -29.34 49.23 39.43
C SER A 96 -30.40 50.34 39.35
N LYS A 97 -30.30 51.21 38.34
CA LYS A 97 -31.26 52.27 38.06
C LYS A 97 -32.62 51.70 37.69
N VAL A 98 -32.70 50.75 36.76
CA VAL A 98 -33.97 50.07 36.40
C VAL A 98 -34.58 49.34 37.61
N LYS A 99 -33.77 48.71 38.47
CA LYS A 99 -34.24 48.07 39.71
C LYS A 99 -34.76 49.09 40.75
N LEU A 100 -34.21 50.30 40.79
CA LEU A 100 -34.70 51.40 41.64
C LEU A 100 -35.96 52.04 41.07
N GLU A 101 -36.02 52.27 39.75
CA GLU A 101 -37.19 52.80 39.05
C GLU A 101 -38.38 51.84 39.16
N ALA A 102 -38.18 50.53 39.02
CA ALA A 102 -39.21 49.52 39.23
C ALA A 102 -39.76 49.51 40.67
N LYS A 103 -38.90 49.62 41.68
CA LYS A 103 -39.32 49.75 43.10
C LYS A 103 -40.06 51.06 43.37
N LEU A 104 -39.65 52.15 42.73
CA LEU A 104 -40.34 53.43 42.82
C LEU A 104 -41.74 53.36 42.19
N GLU A 105 -41.87 52.73 41.02
CA GLU A 105 -43.17 52.44 40.40
C GLU A 105 -44.05 51.54 41.29
N GLU A 106 -43.49 50.51 41.90
CA GLU A 106 -44.21 49.61 42.81
C GLU A 106 -44.74 50.35 44.04
N ALA A 107 -43.88 51.11 44.73
CA ALA A 107 -44.30 51.97 45.84
C ALA A 107 -45.33 53.03 45.41
N GLN A 108 -45.24 53.59 44.20
CA GLN A 108 -46.26 54.51 43.66
C GLN A 108 -47.59 53.79 43.40
N LYS A 109 -47.57 52.57 42.86
CA LYS A 109 -48.76 51.74 42.64
C LYS A 109 -49.42 51.39 43.97
N GLU A 110 -48.65 50.97 44.98
CA GLU A 110 -49.14 50.75 46.34
C GLU A 110 -49.74 52.01 46.97
N CYS A 111 -49.05 53.16 46.90
CA CYS A 111 -49.60 54.44 47.36
C CYS A 111 -50.93 54.79 46.67
N SER A 112 -51.07 54.50 45.37
CA SER A 112 -52.32 54.70 44.63
C SER A 112 -53.43 53.75 45.07
N ALA A 113 -53.09 52.49 45.38
CA ALA A 113 -54.03 51.47 45.86
C ALA A 113 -54.49 51.75 47.29
N LEU A 114 -53.60 52.20 48.18
CA LEU A 114 -53.94 52.64 49.53
C LEU A 114 -54.84 53.89 49.50
N ARG A 115 -54.58 54.84 48.61
CA ARG A 115 -55.48 56.00 48.39
C ARG A 115 -56.86 55.58 47.89
N ARG A 116 -56.95 54.62 46.96
CA ARG A 116 -58.25 54.05 46.52
C ARG A 116 -58.97 53.33 47.66
N ARG A 117 -58.31 52.45 48.41
CA ARG A 117 -58.91 51.76 49.57
C ARG A 117 -59.40 52.72 50.64
N LEU A 118 -58.67 53.81 50.90
CA LEU A 118 -59.09 54.86 51.82
C LEU A 118 -60.35 55.59 51.31
N GLN A 119 -60.43 55.88 50.00
CA GLN A 119 -61.62 56.45 49.38
C GLN A 119 -62.81 55.48 49.45
N GLU A 120 -62.61 54.22 49.10
CA GLU A 120 -63.63 53.15 49.19
C GLU A 120 -64.16 52.98 50.61
N GLU A 121 -63.32 53.01 51.64
CA GLU A 121 -63.78 52.96 53.03
C GLU A 121 -64.51 54.25 53.43
N GLN A 122 -64.04 55.44 53.04
CA GLN A 122 -64.77 56.70 53.28
C GLN A 122 -66.16 56.70 52.64
N ASP A 123 -66.29 56.17 51.42
CA ASP A 123 -67.58 56.07 50.74
C ASP A 123 -68.47 54.97 51.36
N ARG A 124 -67.91 53.82 51.78
CA ARG A 124 -68.64 52.84 52.61
C ARG A 124 -69.11 53.41 53.95
N PHE A 125 -68.33 54.30 54.58
CA PHE A 125 -68.76 54.99 55.80
C PHE A 125 -69.90 55.98 55.52
N ARG A 126 -69.88 56.69 54.39
CA ARG A 126 -71.02 57.51 53.93
C ARG A 126 -72.26 56.64 53.69
N GLU A 127 -72.15 55.61 52.84
CA GLU A 127 -73.24 54.67 52.54
C GLU A 127 -73.86 54.04 53.79
N ARG A 128 -73.04 53.68 54.80
CA ARG A 128 -73.53 53.16 56.09
C ARG A 128 -74.25 54.22 56.92
N THR A 129 -73.75 55.46 56.95
CA THR A 129 -74.41 56.58 57.65
C THR A 129 -75.75 56.88 57.00
N ASP A 130 -75.77 57.10 55.68
CA ASP A 130 -76.96 57.22 54.84
C ASP A 130 -77.98 56.09 55.07
N ALA A 131 -77.53 54.83 55.13
CA ALA A 131 -78.39 53.66 55.33
C ALA A 131 -78.95 53.60 56.75
N LEU A 132 -78.18 54.00 57.76
CA LEU A 132 -78.66 54.14 59.14
C LEU A 132 -79.68 55.28 59.24
N GLU A 133 -79.42 56.43 58.64
CA GLU A 133 -80.36 57.56 58.58
C GLU A 133 -81.69 57.14 57.95
N ARG A 134 -81.66 56.60 56.72
CA ARG A 134 -82.86 56.05 56.05
C ARG A 134 -83.55 54.97 56.86
N SER A 135 -82.79 54.12 57.58
CA SER A 135 -83.37 53.10 58.45
C SER A 135 -84.02 53.70 59.70
N THR A 136 -83.52 54.82 60.25
CA THR A 136 -84.18 55.53 61.36
C THR A 136 -85.40 56.32 60.90
N GLU A 137 -85.38 56.88 59.68
CA GLU A 137 -86.54 57.52 59.06
C GLU A 137 -87.63 56.48 58.74
N ALA A 138 -87.26 55.34 58.15
CA ALA A 138 -88.18 54.23 57.92
C ALA A 138 -88.71 53.61 59.23
N ALA A 139 -87.91 53.58 60.30
CA ALA A 139 -88.39 53.17 61.63
C ALA A 139 -89.34 54.20 62.26
N ARG A 140 -89.16 55.50 62.00
CA ARG A 140 -90.12 56.56 62.40
C ARG A 140 -91.42 56.43 61.61
N SER A 141 -91.34 56.34 60.28
CA SER A 141 -92.49 56.11 59.40
C SER A 141 -93.26 54.87 59.84
N ARG A 142 -92.59 53.74 60.04
CA ARG A 142 -93.21 52.51 60.56
C ARG A 142 -93.78 52.64 61.96
N LEU A 143 -93.20 53.46 62.84
CA LEU A 143 -93.76 53.72 64.17
C LEU A 143 -95.03 54.59 64.09
N ASP A 144 -95.14 55.47 63.11
CA ASP A 144 -96.34 56.27 62.84
C ASP A 144 -97.42 55.45 62.10
N GLU A 145 -97.02 54.68 61.08
CA GLU A 145 -97.83 53.64 60.44
C GLU A 145 -98.31 52.59 61.46
N GLU A 146 -97.50 52.16 62.44
CA GLU A 146 -97.93 51.24 63.49
C GLU A 146 -98.90 51.88 64.47
N LYS A 147 -98.93 53.21 64.63
CA LYS A 147 -100.00 53.90 65.39
C LYS A 147 -101.31 53.89 64.60
N GLU A 148 -101.26 54.20 63.30
CA GLU A 148 -102.44 54.13 62.42
C GLU A 148 -102.95 52.70 62.23
N ILE A 149 -102.06 51.74 62.01
CA ILE A 149 -102.37 50.32 61.88
C ILE A 149 -102.78 49.75 63.25
N SER A 150 -102.23 50.20 64.38
CA SER A 150 -102.78 49.85 65.70
C SER A 150 -104.18 50.42 65.93
N HIS A 151 -104.53 51.54 65.29
CA HIS A 151 -105.87 52.10 65.31
C HIS A 151 -106.82 51.29 64.39
N GLN A 152 -106.35 50.85 63.21
CA GLN A 152 -107.11 50.05 62.24
C GLN A 152 -107.23 48.56 62.61
N LEU A 153 -106.21 47.92 63.19
CA LEU A 153 -106.28 46.53 63.66
C LEU A 153 -107.10 46.39 64.92
N ARG A 154 -107.26 47.45 65.73
CA ARG A 154 -108.31 47.49 66.76
C ARG A 154 -109.70 47.35 66.11
N THR A 155 -109.94 47.97 64.96
CA THR A 155 -111.23 47.86 64.22
C THR A 155 -111.31 46.68 63.24
N GLN A 156 -110.25 45.89 63.05
CA GLN A 156 -110.22 44.72 62.14
C GLN A 156 -109.95 43.36 62.82
N VAL A 157 -109.36 43.32 64.02
CA VAL A 157 -109.41 42.10 64.86
C VAL A 157 -110.85 41.81 65.31
N GLU A 158 -111.70 42.84 65.31
CA GLU A 158 -113.16 42.75 65.46
C GLU A 158 -113.86 42.05 64.27
N THR A 159 -113.21 41.89 63.11
CA THR A 159 -113.80 41.25 61.91
C THR A 159 -113.16 39.90 61.57
N LEU A 160 -111.84 39.82 61.38
CA LEU A 160 -111.22 38.75 60.57
C LEU A 160 -111.04 37.36 61.23
N ARG A 161 -111.65 37.10 62.40
CA ARG A 161 -111.63 35.77 63.05
C ARG A 161 -112.49 34.69 62.33
N GLN A 162 -113.00 34.98 61.14
CA GLN A 162 -114.11 34.25 60.52
C GLN A 162 -113.70 33.18 59.47
N GLU A 163 -112.49 33.21 58.90
CA GLU A 163 -112.26 32.57 57.58
C GLU A 163 -111.20 31.44 57.48
N LEU A 164 -110.11 31.47 58.26
CA LEU A 164 -108.90 30.67 57.99
C LEU A 164 -109.02 29.16 58.35
N ARG A 165 -109.74 28.37 57.52
CA ARG A 165 -109.99 26.93 57.81
C ARG A 165 -109.83 25.95 56.64
N VAL A 166 -109.57 26.40 55.41
CA VAL A 166 -110.03 25.67 54.20
C VAL A 166 -108.94 24.93 53.38
N SER A 167 -107.66 25.33 53.41
CA SER A 167 -106.77 25.15 52.23
C SER A 167 -105.39 24.53 52.51
N LYS A 168 -105.27 23.21 52.77
CA LYS A 168 -103.99 22.66 53.31
C LYS A 168 -103.40 21.34 52.75
N GLU A 169 -103.86 20.82 51.61
CA GLU A 169 -103.69 19.36 51.32
C GLU A 169 -102.88 18.94 50.07
N ALA A 170 -102.42 19.85 49.19
CA ALA A 170 -102.17 19.49 47.77
C ALA A 170 -100.71 19.49 47.24
N VAL A 171 -99.71 18.86 47.91
CA VAL A 171 -98.31 18.83 47.40
C VAL A 171 -97.52 17.52 47.67
N GLU A 172 -97.33 16.66 46.66
CA GLU A 172 -96.28 15.61 46.59
C GLU A 172 -95.93 15.16 45.12
N GLN A 173 -94.78 14.47 44.94
CA GLN A 173 -94.39 13.44 43.91
C GLN A 173 -93.64 13.79 42.56
N LEU A 174 -92.61 12.95 42.22
CA LEU A 174 -92.05 12.45 40.89
C LEU A 174 -90.66 12.93 40.27
N ASN A 175 -89.78 11.99 39.77
CA ASN A 175 -88.55 12.19 38.88
C ASN A 175 -87.70 10.89 38.38
N THR A 176 -86.76 10.96 37.34
CA THR A 176 -85.47 10.12 36.98
C THR A 176 -85.20 9.08 35.73
N LYS A 177 -83.96 9.01 35.02
CA LYS A 177 -83.07 7.87 34.31
C LYS A 177 -82.87 7.46 32.71
N VAL A 178 -81.76 6.74 32.14
CA VAL A 178 -81.34 6.29 30.63
C VAL A 178 -80.09 5.21 30.25
N ARG A 179 -79.83 4.51 29.02
CA ARG A 179 -78.53 3.76 28.41
C ARG A 179 -78.33 3.05 26.89
N THR A 180 -77.25 2.21 26.44
CA THR A 180 -76.64 1.88 24.97
C THR A 180 -75.68 0.57 24.52
N THR A 181 -75.41 0.05 23.20
CA THR A 181 -74.20 -0.80 22.49
C THR A 181 -74.43 -1.70 21.10
N SER A 182 -73.64 -2.54 20.20
CA SER A 182 -72.21 -2.97 19.60
C SER A 182 -72.04 -4.16 18.40
N HIS A 183 -70.89 -4.50 17.62
CA HIS A 183 -70.32 -5.82 16.87
C HIS A 183 -69.64 -6.07 15.33
N LYS A 184 -69.20 -7.31 14.72
CA LYS A 184 -68.19 -7.67 13.50
C LYS A 184 -68.16 -9.09 12.59
N VAL A 185 -67.34 -9.40 11.45
CA VAL A 185 -67.19 -10.71 10.51
C VAL A 185 -65.97 -10.98 9.37
N VAL A 186 -65.63 -12.19 8.66
CA VAL A 186 -64.44 -12.58 7.61
C VAL A 186 -64.47 -13.59 6.21
N PRO A 187 -63.68 -14.73 5.78
CA PRO A 187 -63.06 -15.23 4.39
C PRO A 187 -63.31 -16.74 3.70
N ASP A 188 -62.71 -17.60 2.70
CA ASP A 188 -61.54 -18.00 1.66
C ASP A 188 -61.92 -19.18 0.51
N PRO A 189 -61.27 -20.14 -0.39
CA PRO A 189 -59.95 -20.75 -1.10
C PRO A 189 -59.94 -21.18 -2.73
N GLU A 190 -59.36 -22.15 -3.62
CA GLU A 190 -58.49 -23.47 -3.96
C GLU A 190 -57.83 -23.66 -5.51
N THR A 191 -57.31 -24.67 -6.40
CA THR A 191 -57.22 -26.19 -6.97
C THR A 191 -55.95 -26.59 -7.97
N GLU A 192 -55.53 -27.62 -8.90
CA GLU A 192 -55.73 -29.01 -9.70
C GLU A 192 -54.37 -29.74 -10.40
N LYS A 193 -54.00 -30.70 -11.41
CA LYS A 193 -54.38 -31.66 -12.65
C LYS A 193 -53.27 -32.75 -13.30
N ARG A 194 -53.42 -33.76 -14.31
CA ARG A 194 -52.37 -34.84 -14.93
C ARG A 194 -52.64 -35.97 -16.16
N ALA A 195 -51.66 -36.59 -17.03
CA ALA A 195 -51.50 -38.04 -17.73
C ALA A 195 -50.98 -38.44 -19.29
N SER A 196 -50.38 -39.67 -19.75
CA SER A 196 -50.17 -40.36 -21.21
C SER A 196 -49.18 -41.68 -21.57
N GLN A 197 -49.25 -42.61 -22.68
CA GLN A 197 -48.19 -43.66 -23.30
C GLN A 197 -48.41 -44.84 -24.51
N LEU A 198 -47.37 -45.32 -25.36
CA LEU A 198 -46.79 -46.63 -26.14
C LEU A 198 -47.33 -47.79 -27.21
N GLU A 199 -46.55 -48.46 -28.23
CA GLU A 199 -46.75 -49.85 -29.03
C GLU A 199 -45.78 -50.55 -30.21
N GLN A 200 -45.91 -51.89 -30.65
CA GLN A 200 -45.68 -52.72 -32.00
C GLN A 200 -44.56 -53.85 -32.45
N GLN A 201 -44.70 -54.74 -33.55
CA GLN A 201 -43.85 -56.02 -33.97
C GLN A 201 -43.70 -56.68 -35.50
N LEU A 202 -43.40 -58.03 -35.81
CA LEU A 202 -42.76 -58.74 -37.08
C LEU A 202 -43.21 -60.26 -37.55
N ALA A 203 -42.86 -60.91 -38.75
CA ALA A 203 -43.22 -62.33 -39.28
C ALA A 203 -42.37 -63.11 -40.45
N GLU A 204 -42.66 -64.40 -40.91
CA GLU A 204 -41.79 -65.38 -41.74
C GLU A 204 -42.42 -66.66 -42.56
N LYS A 205 -41.69 -67.43 -43.47
CA LYS A 205 -41.71 -68.94 -43.94
C LYS A 205 -42.25 -69.62 -45.30
N ASP A 206 -41.61 -70.79 -45.71
CA ASP A 206 -42.07 -72.11 -46.38
C ASP A 206 -41.59 -72.74 -47.78
N GLY A 207 -41.42 -74.11 -47.90
CA GLY A 207 -41.54 -75.00 -49.14
C GLY A 207 -40.49 -76.14 -49.55
N GLU A 208 -40.88 -77.41 -49.93
CA GLU A 208 -39.97 -78.57 -50.35
C GLU A 208 -40.58 -79.77 -51.23
N LEU A 209 -39.72 -80.72 -51.74
CA LEU A 209 -39.89 -82.18 -52.18
C LEU A 209 -39.80 -82.64 -53.67
N ALA A 210 -39.13 -83.81 -53.98
CA ALA A 210 -39.61 -84.96 -54.84
C ALA A 210 -38.58 -86.07 -55.34
N CYS A 211 -39.03 -87.35 -55.36
CA CYS A 211 -38.73 -88.49 -56.28
C CYS A 211 -37.42 -89.36 -56.32
N LEU A 212 -37.62 -90.66 -56.66
CA LEU A 212 -36.68 -91.81 -56.80
C LEU A 212 -37.28 -92.86 -57.78
N ARG A 213 -36.51 -93.67 -58.56
CA ARG A 213 -37.09 -94.80 -59.36
C ARG A 213 -36.27 -96.04 -59.76
N GLU A 214 -35.54 -96.07 -60.89
CA GLU A 214 -35.33 -97.31 -61.69
C GLU A 214 -34.03 -98.11 -61.45
N GLN A 215 -34.13 -99.46 -61.48
CA GLN A 215 -33.12 -100.38 -60.90
C GLN A 215 -32.87 -101.75 -61.60
N LEU A 216 -33.56 -102.11 -62.70
CA LEU A 216 -33.74 -103.55 -63.07
C LEU A 216 -32.88 -104.14 -64.22
N ALA A 217 -31.99 -103.39 -64.87
CA ALA A 217 -31.31 -103.85 -66.11
C ALA A 217 -30.11 -104.84 -65.88
N ALA A 218 -30.16 -105.66 -64.82
CA ALA A 218 -28.98 -106.22 -64.16
C ALA A 218 -29.11 -107.72 -63.79
N ALA A 219 -28.96 -108.64 -64.75
CA ALA A 219 -29.05 -110.08 -64.45
C ALA A 219 -28.27 -111.10 -65.33
N LYS A 220 -27.96 -110.84 -66.62
CA LYS A 220 -27.35 -111.87 -67.51
C LYS A 220 -26.15 -111.45 -68.36
N LYS A 221 -25.79 -110.17 -68.35
CA LYS A 221 -24.46 -109.71 -68.76
C LYS A 221 -23.39 -110.31 -67.81
N HIS A 222 -23.77 -110.43 -66.53
CA HIS A 222 -23.29 -111.20 -65.36
C HIS A 222 -22.64 -112.61 -65.52
N ALA A 223 -22.40 -113.14 -66.73
CA ALA A 223 -21.74 -114.44 -66.91
C ALA A 223 -20.55 -114.38 -67.88
N GLN A 224 -20.67 -113.64 -68.99
CA GLN A 224 -19.50 -113.16 -69.73
C GLN A 224 -18.69 -112.22 -68.83
N GLU A 225 -19.40 -111.37 -68.09
CA GLU A 225 -18.88 -110.64 -66.95
C GLU A 225 -18.09 -111.53 -65.99
N LEU A 226 -18.42 -112.80 -65.69
CA LEU A 226 -17.63 -113.55 -64.70
C LEU A 226 -16.19 -113.90 -65.15
N SER A 227 -15.94 -114.11 -66.45
CA SER A 227 -14.57 -114.34 -66.95
C SER A 227 -13.83 -113.03 -67.22
N ASP A 228 -14.55 -112.01 -67.70
CA ASP A 228 -14.00 -110.66 -67.81
C ASP A 228 -13.74 -110.06 -66.41
N ILE A 229 -14.54 -110.42 -65.39
CA ILE A 229 -14.31 -110.16 -63.96
C ILE A 229 -13.19 -111.04 -63.44
N ALA A 230 -12.94 -112.26 -63.91
CA ALA A 230 -11.75 -112.99 -63.45
C ALA A 230 -10.46 -112.22 -63.82
N GLN A 231 -10.28 -111.86 -65.10
CA GLN A 231 -9.07 -111.14 -65.53
C GLN A 231 -9.08 -109.64 -65.20
N SER A 232 -10.25 -108.98 -65.19
CA SER A 232 -10.34 -107.60 -64.72
C SER A 232 -10.34 -107.49 -63.20
N SER A 233 -10.75 -108.50 -62.41
CA SER A 233 -10.53 -108.50 -60.96
C SER A 233 -9.09 -108.83 -60.60
N GLU A 234 -8.34 -109.60 -61.39
CA GLU A 234 -6.89 -109.74 -61.19
C GLU A 234 -6.17 -108.40 -61.47
N LYS A 235 -6.51 -107.72 -62.58
CA LYS A 235 -6.00 -106.37 -62.86
C LYS A 235 -6.48 -105.33 -61.87
N GLN A 236 -7.75 -105.35 -61.48
CA GLN A 236 -8.32 -104.47 -60.46
C GLN A 236 -7.81 -104.82 -59.07
N LEU A 237 -7.40 -106.05 -58.76
CA LEU A 237 -6.73 -106.36 -57.50
C LEU A 237 -5.33 -105.74 -57.49
N LEU A 238 -4.61 -105.75 -58.61
CA LEU A 238 -3.34 -105.04 -58.74
C LEU A 238 -3.53 -103.51 -58.69
N GLU A 239 -4.51 -102.95 -59.41
CA GLU A 239 -4.83 -101.51 -59.35
C GLU A 239 -5.38 -101.08 -58.00
N VAL A 240 -6.30 -101.84 -57.38
CA VAL A 240 -6.82 -101.57 -56.03
C VAL A 240 -5.73 -101.73 -54.99
N THR A 241 -4.79 -102.68 -55.13
CA THR A 241 -3.63 -102.76 -54.23
C THR A 241 -2.73 -101.53 -54.40
N ALA A 242 -2.46 -101.09 -55.64
CA ALA A 242 -1.67 -99.89 -55.92
C ALA A 242 -2.38 -98.56 -55.56
N LEU A 243 -3.71 -98.54 -55.58
CA LEU A 243 -4.54 -97.43 -55.10
C LEU A 243 -4.68 -97.47 -53.57
N HIS A 244 -4.68 -98.65 -52.95
CA HIS A 244 -4.75 -98.82 -51.51
C HIS A 244 -3.43 -98.47 -50.83
N THR A 245 -2.28 -98.83 -51.41
CA THR A 245 -0.97 -98.35 -50.92
C THR A 245 -0.85 -96.84 -51.07
N LYS A 246 -1.23 -96.27 -52.22
CA LYS A 246 -1.31 -94.80 -52.38
C LYS A 246 -2.28 -94.16 -51.39
N TYR A 247 -3.44 -94.76 -51.13
CA TYR A 247 -4.41 -94.27 -50.14
C TYR A 247 -3.84 -94.34 -48.72
N GLN A 248 -3.12 -95.40 -48.36
CA GLN A 248 -2.40 -95.52 -47.09
C GLN A 248 -1.36 -94.38 -46.96
N GLU A 249 -0.49 -94.20 -47.95
CA GLU A 249 0.51 -93.11 -48.01
C GLU A 249 -0.14 -91.72 -47.86
N ASP A 250 -1.20 -91.45 -48.62
CA ASP A 250 -1.99 -90.21 -48.55
C ASP A 250 -2.66 -90.01 -47.18
N SER A 251 -3.17 -91.09 -46.58
CA SER A 251 -3.83 -91.05 -45.26
C SER A 251 -2.83 -90.81 -44.13
N GLU A 252 -1.66 -91.42 -44.20
CA GLU A 252 -0.56 -91.18 -43.26
C GLU A 252 -0.01 -89.76 -43.38
N ALA A 253 0.14 -89.24 -44.61
CA ALA A 253 0.54 -87.86 -44.84
C ALA A 253 -0.47 -86.88 -44.23
N LYS A 254 -1.77 -87.11 -44.44
CA LYS A 254 -2.85 -86.31 -43.84
C LYS A 254 -2.85 -86.41 -42.31
N LEU A 255 -2.66 -87.60 -41.73
CA LEU A 255 -2.53 -87.78 -40.27
C LEU A 255 -1.31 -87.04 -39.69
N LYS A 256 -0.16 -87.07 -40.36
CA LYS A 256 1.05 -86.34 -39.95
C LYS A 256 0.81 -84.82 -39.94
N VAL A 257 0.11 -84.28 -40.93
CA VAL A 257 -0.28 -82.85 -40.99
C VAL A 257 -1.32 -82.49 -39.92
N LEU A 258 -2.32 -83.33 -39.68
CA LEU A 258 -3.34 -83.10 -38.64
C LEU A 258 -2.74 -83.11 -37.24
N ASN A 259 -1.86 -84.08 -36.93
CA ASN A 259 -1.17 -84.16 -35.64
C ASN A 259 -0.27 -82.93 -35.39
N ALA A 260 0.44 -82.45 -36.42
CA ALA A 260 1.23 -81.22 -36.31
C ALA A 260 0.35 -80.01 -35.95
N ARG A 261 -0.79 -79.86 -36.65
CA ARG A 261 -1.77 -78.79 -36.38
C ARG A 261 -2.41 -78.90 -35.00
N GLU A 262 -2.65 -80.10 -34.49
CA GLU A 262 -3.15 -80.32 -33.13
C GLU A 262 -2.15 -79.83 -32.07
N VAL A 263 -0.85 -80.09 -32.27
CA VAL A 263 0.23 -79.62 -31.38
C VAL A 263 0.35 -78.09 -31.43
N GLU A 264 0.20 -77.47 -32.60
CA GLU A 264 0.19 -76.00 -32.73
C GLU A 264 -1.01 -75.37 -32.01
N MET A 265 -2.22 -75.90 -32.20
CA MET A 265 -3.43 -75.40 -31.52
C MET A 265 -3.33 -75.57 -29.99
N LYS A 266 -2.74 -76.67 -29.50
CA LYS A 266 -2.48 -76.88 -28.06
C LYS A 266 -1.51 -75.85 -27.48
N LYS A 267 -0.46 -75.46 -28.22
CA LYS A 267 0.44 -74.37 -27.80
C LYS A 267 -0.29 -73.03 -27.74
N ALA A 268 -1.06 -72.70 -28.79
CA ALA A 268 -1.82 -71.46 -28.85
C ALA A 268 -2.85 -71.32 -27.70
N ILE A 269 -3.47 -72.42 -27.27
CA ILE A 269 -4.35 -72.44 -26.10
C ILE A 269 -3.57 -72.07 -24.82
N VAL A 270 -2.43 -72.72 -24.55
CA VAL A 270 -1.62 -72.43 -23.34
C VAL A 270 -1.08 -71.00 -23.34
N GLU A 271 -0.69 -70.46 -24.50
CA GLU A 271 -0.28 -69.05 -24.64
C GLU A 271 -1.44 -68.07 -24.37
N LEU A 272 -2.66 -68.40 -24.79
CA LEU A 272 -3.86 -67.60 -24.51
C LEU A 272 -4.29 -67.69 -23.04
N GLU A 273 -4.25 -68.87 -22.44
CA GLU A 273 -4.51 -69.09 -21.00
C GLU A 273 -3.53 -68.30 -20.14
N GLY A 274 -2.23 -68.34 -20.46
CA GLY A 274 -1.21 -67.52 -19.80
C GLY A 274 -1.45 -66.01 -19.95
N ARG A 275 -1.89 -65.56 -21.13
CA ARG A 275 -2.26 -64.15 -21.34
C ARG A 275 -3.50 -63.74 -20.53
N VAL A 276 -4.55 -64.58 -20.49
CA VAL A 276 -5.74 -64.33 -19.66
C VAL A 276 -5.39 -64.25 -18.18
N ALA A 277 -4.53 -65.15 -17.68
CA ALA A 277 -4.03 -65.08 -16.31
C ALA A 277 -3.29 -63.76 -16.03
N SER A 278 -2.38 -63.34 -16.91
CA SER A 278 -1.62 -62.09 -16.75
C SER A 278 -2.49 -60.82 -16.81
N LEU A 279 -3.56 -60.84 -17.60
CA LEU A 279 -4.53 -59.74 -17.66
C LEU A 279 -5.42 -59.72 -16.40
N SER A 280 -5.80 -60.89 -15.87
CA SER A 280 -6.56 -61.00 -14.63
C SER A 280 -5.78 -60.47 -13.42
N THR A 281 -4.48 -60.77 -13.32
CA THR A 281 -3.62 -60.21 -12.26
C THR A 281 -3.44 -58.70 -12.40
N ALA A 282 -3.19 -58.20 -13.61
CA ALA A 282 -3.10 -56.76 -13.86
C ALA A 282 -4.42 -56.01 -13.58
N GLN A 283 -5.57 -56.66 -13.83
CA GLN A 283 -6.90 -56.13 -13.49
C GLN A 283 -7.07 -56.03 -11.96
N GLN A 284 -6.64 -57.04 -11.21
CA GLN A 284 -6.70 -57.09 -9.74
C GLN A 284 -5.77 -56.04 -9.10
N GLU A 285 -4.55 -55.89 -9.60
CA GLU A 285 -3.60 -54.86 -9.18
C GLU A 285 -4.13 -53.45 -9.47
N SER A 286 -4.69 -53.23 -10.66
CA SER A 286 -5.34 -51.97 -11.04
C SER A 286 -6.50 -51.63 -10.10
N ALA A 287 -7.39 -52.59 -9.79
CA ALA A 287 -8.51 -52.40 -8.86
C ALA A 287 -8.04 -52.03 -7.45
N SER A 288 -7.10 -52.78 -6.87
CA SER A 288 -6.56 -52.46 -5.54
C SER A 288 -5.82 -51.11 -5.49
N SER A 289 -5.19 -50.68 -6.59
CA SER A 289 -4.59 -49.35 -6.72
C SER A 289 -5.62 -48.21 -6.83
N LEU A 290 -6.83 -48.51 -7.28
CA LEU A 290 -7.95 -47.57 -7.31
C LEU A 290 -8.62 -47.47 -5.94
N ASP A 291 -8.88 -48.61 -5.28
CA ASP A 291 -9.43 -48.64 -3.92
C ASP A 291 -8.52 -47.87 -2.94
N GLY A 292 -7.20 -48.14 -2.97
CA GLY A 292 -6.24 -47.42 -2.13
C GLY A 292 -6.22 -45.90 -2.40
N ARG A 293 -6.30 -45.48 -3.67
CA ARG A 293 -6.44 -44.05 -4.03
C ARG A 293 -7.77 -43.45 -3.60
N GLN A 294 -8.82 -44.26 -3.48
CA GLN A 294 -10.13 -43.82 -3.03
C GLN A 294 -10.17 -43.69 -1.49
N GLU A 295 -9.42 -44.51 -0.76
CA GLU A 295 -9.13 -44.32 0.67
C GLU A 295 -8.21 -43.11 0.92
N GLU A 296 -7.17 -42.90 0.11
CA GLU A 296 -6.34 -41.67 0.13
C GLU A 296 -7.18 -40.40 -0.15
N LEU A 297 -8.10 -40.45 -1.11
CA LEU A 297 -8.96 -39.31 -1.44
C LEU A 297 -10.02 -39.04 -0.35
N THR A 298 -10.55 -40.07 0.30
CA THR A 298 -11.55 -39.91 1.38
C THR A 298 -10.93 -39.49 2.71
N SER A 299 -9.72 -39.96 3.03
CA SER A 299 -8.92 -39.42 4.13
C SER A 299 -8.53 -37.96 3.88
N ALA A 300 -7.92 -37.62 2.73
CA ALA A 300 -7.55 -36.25 2.41
C ALA A 300 -8.76 -35.28 2.37
N THR A 301 -9.95 -35.73 1.95
CA THR A 301 -11.16 -34.88 1.97
C THR A 301 -11.79 -34.75 3.36
N THR A 302 -11.64 -35.74 4.24
CA THR A 302 -12.07 -35.60 5.66
C THR A 302 -11.10 -34.74 6.46
N GLU A 303 -9.79 -34.83 6.23
CA GLU A 303 -8.77 -33.90 6.77
C GLU A 303 -9.02 -32.45 6.29
N LEU A 304 -9.32 -32.25 5.00
CA LEU A 304 -9.72 -30.94 4.50
C LEU A 304 -11.04 -30.43 5.10
N ALA A 305 -11.92 -31.31 5.56
CA ALA A 305 -13.17 -30.93 6.23
C ALA A 305 -12.91 -30.52 7.70
N THR A 306 -12.08 -31.26 8.44
CA THR A 306 -11.71 -30.92 9.82
C THR A 306 -10.87 -29.64 9.87
N LEU A 307 -9.86 -29.49 9.01
CA LEU A 307 -9.07 -28.26 8.91
C LEU A 307 -9.94 -27.04 8.55
N ARG A 308 -10.99 -27.21 7.73
CA ARG A 308 -11.96 -26.13 7.46
C ARG A 308 -12.79 -25.79 8.69
N ALA A 309 -13.23 -26.79 9.46
CA ALA A 309 -13.96 -26.58 10.71
C ALA A 309 -13.10 -25.83 11.74
N GLU A 310 -11.85 -26.26 11.95
CA GLU A 310 -10.86 -25.61 12.83
C GLU A 310 -10.58 -24.16 12.40
N VAL A 311 -10.41 -23.91 11.09
CA VAL A 311 -10.25 -22.53 10.58
C VAL A 311 -11.52 -21.69 10.82
N THR A 312 -12.72 -22.28 10.85
CA THR A 312 -13.94 -21.54 11.22
C THR A 312 -14.06 -21.28 12.73
N THR A 313 -13.70 -22.23 13.60
CA THR A 313 -13.74 -22.01 15.06
C THR A 313 -12.68 -20.99 15.48
N LEU A 314 -11.43 -21.14 15.01
CA LEU A 314 -10.35 -20.17 15.28
C LEU A 314 -10.70 -18.76 14.77
N ARG A 315 -11.43 -18.62 13.66
CA ARG A 315 -11.94 -17.32 13.20
C ARG A 315 -13.02 -16.78 14.13
N GLN A 316 -13.95 -17.61 14.61
CA GLN A 316 -14.97 -17.19 15.57
C GLN A 316 -14.34 -16.74 16.90
N GLU A 317 -13.40 -17.52 17.43
CA GLU A 317 -12.61 -17.19 18.62
C GLU A 317 -11.81 -15.90 18.46
N LEU A 318 -11.15 -15.69 17.30
CA LEU A 318 -10.44 -14.45 16.99
C LEU A 318 -11.40 -13.25 16.91
N THR A 319 -12.61 -13.41 16.37
CA THR A 319 -13.61 -12.32 16.38
C THR A 319 -14.17 -12.07 17.79
N ALA A 320 -14.43 -13.10 18.59
CA ALA A 320 -14.95 -12.97 19.94
C ALA A 320 -13.93 -12.32 20.88
N THR A 321 -12.66 -12.74 20.82
CA THR A 321 -11.56 -12.12 21.58
C THR A 321 -11.31 -10.68 21.15
N ARG A 322 -11.36 -10.37 19.84
CA ARG A 322 -11.29 -8.99 19.35
C ARG A 322 -12.43 -8.11 19.87
N VAL A 323 -13.67 -8.59 19.83
CA VAL A 323 -14.83 -7.84 20.35
C VAL A 323 -14.73 -7.65 21.87
N ALA A 324 -14.30 -8.68 22.61
CA ALA A 324 -14.06 -8.58 24.05
C ALA A 324 -12.94 -7.59 24.40
N TYR A 325 -11.88 -7.54 23.59
CA TYR A 325 -10.78 -6.58 23.72
C TYR A 325 -11.25 -5.15 23.43
N GLN A 326 -11.98 -4.92 22.34
CA GLN A 326 -12.54 -3.59 22.01
C GLN A 326 -13.52 -3.12 23.10
N ALA A 327 -14.39 -4.00 23.61
CA ALA A 327 -15.28 -3.69 24.73
C ALA A 327 -14.54 -3.48 26.08
N ALA A 328 -13.28 -3.89 26.19
CA ALA A 328 -12.41 -3.56 27.33
C ALA A 328 -11.71 -2.20 27.13
N GLU A 329 -11.20 -1.91 25.94
CA GLU A 329 -10.66 -0.58 25.59
C GLU A 329 -11.73 0.52 25.74
N GLU A 330 -12.95 0.28 25.27
CA GLU A 330 -14.07 1.20 25.43
C GLU A 330 -14.36 1.48 26.92
N LYS A 331 -14.41 0.43 27.76
CA LYS A 331 -14.60 0.59 29.23
C LYS A 331 -13.47 1.36 29.88
N TYR A 332 -12.20 1.01 29.60
CA TYR A 332 -11.06 1.75 30.12
C TYR A 332 -11.08 3.21 29.68
N SER A 333 -11.44 3.50 28.42
CA SER A 333 -11.56 4.88 27.93
C SER A 333 -12.68 5.66 28.65
N HIS A 334 -13.80 4.99 28.96
CA HIS A 334 -14.90 5.58 29.70
C HIS A 334 -14.57 5.81 31.18
N GLU A 335 -13.88 4.86 31.83
CA GLU A 335 -13.37 5.01 33.20
C GLU A 335 -12.31 6.13 33.29
N MET A 336 -11.42 6.26 32.29
CA MET A 336 -10.47 7.38 32.21
C MET A 336 -11.16 8.74 32.00
N LEU A 337 -12.23 8.80 31.20
CA LEU A 337 -13.05 10.01 31.04
C LEU A 337 -13.76 10.37 32.36
N LEU A 338 -14.41 9.40 33.00
CA LEU A 338 -15.08 9.59 34.29
C LEU A 338 -14.09 10.07 35.37
N HIS A 339 -12.88 9.47 35.42
CA HIS A 339 -11.85 9.89 36.37
C HIS A 339 -11.26 11.27 36.05
N ALA A 340 -11.24 11.68 34.78
CA ALA A 340 -10.88 13.05 34.40
C ALA A 340 -11.96 14.07 34.81
N ASP A 341 -13.24 13.71 34.72
CA ASP A 341 -14.35 14.53 35.20
C ASP A 341 -14.39 14.62 36.73
N ASP A 342 -14.15 13.51 37.45
CA ASP A 342 -13.95 13.48 38.90
C ASP A 342 -12.76 14.37 39.32
N MET A 343 -11.64 14.31 38.59
CA MET A 343 -10.47 15.14 38.86
C MET A 343 -10.76 16.64 38.60
N GLN A 344 -11.55 16.97 37.56
CA GLN A 344 -12.04 18.32 37.34
C GLN A 344 -12.98 18.78 38.46
N ALA A 345 -13.91 17.93 38.91
CA ALA A 345 -14.81 18.23 40.03
C ALA A 345 -14.04 18.47 41.33
N MET A 346 -13.08 17.60 41.65
CA MET A 346 -12.21 17.75 42.81
C MET A 346 -11.34 19.02 42.73
N ASN A 347 -10.88 19.41 41.54
CA ASN A 347 -10.14 20.66 41.37
C ASN A 347 -11.04 21.91 41.45
N LYS A 348 -12.30 21.85 41.01
CA LYS A 348 -13.31 22.90 41.25
C LYS A 348 -13.56 23.07 42.75
N VAL A 349 -13.87 21.98 43.46
CA VAL A 349 -14.12 21.99 44.92
C VAL A 349 -12.88 22.45 45.70
N LYS A 350 -11.66 22.05 45.31
CA LYS A 350 -10.42 22.59 45.92
C LYS A 350 -10.27 24.09 45.72
N LYS A 351 -10.62 24.62 44.54
CA LYS A 351 -10.57 26.05 44.27
C LYS A 351 -11.65 26.80 45.05
N GLU A 352 -12.88 26.30 45.06
CA GLU A 352 -13.96 26.87 45.86
C GLU A 352 -13.61 26.88 47.35
N LEU A 353 -12.94 25.82 47.85
CA LEU A 353 -12.41 25.76 49.21
C LEU A 353 -11.29 26.79 49.44
N SER A 354 -10.34 26.98 48.53
CA SER A 354 -9.31 28.03 48.69
C SER A 354 -9.90 29.44 48.62
N ASP A 355 -10.88 29.67 47.74
CA ASP A 355 -11.57 30.94 47.58
C ASP A 355 -12.43 31.26 48.82
N VAL A 356 -13.07 30.25 49.43
CA VAL A 356 -13.79 30.38 50.71
C VAL A 356 -12.82 30.61 51.87
N LEU A 357 -11.74 29.84 51.98
CA LEU A 357 -10.73 30.02 53.05
C LEU A 357 -10.09 31.40 52.99
N GLY A 358 -9.74 31.91 51.80
CA GLY A 358 -9.22 33.26 51.62
C GLY A 358 -10.22 34.35 52.04
N ARG A 359 -11.52 34.13 51.80
CA ARG A 359 -12.60 35.04 52.25
C ARG A 359 -12.84 34.96 53.76
N VAL A 360 -12.70 33.78 54.36
CA VAL A 360 -12.73 33.62 55.83
C VAL A 360 -11.55 34.39 56.43
N SER A 361 -10.31 34.16 55.99
CA SER A 361 -9.16 34.89 56.54
C SER A 361 -9.25 36.40 56.38
N ALA A 362 -9.81 36.89 55.25
CA ALA A 362 -10.04 38.32 55.06
C ALA A 362 -11.09 38.89 56.04
N LEU A 363 -12.20 38.18 56.25
CA LEU A 363 -13.22 38.55 57.25
C LEU A 363 -12.69 38.44 58.69
N GLU A 364 -11.73 37.55 58.97
CA GLU A 364 -11.06 37.49 60.27
C GLU A 364 -10.11 38.67 60.49
N THR A 365 -9.36 39.11 59.47
CA THR A 365 -8.55 40.33 59.57
C THR A 365 -9.43 41.58 59.68
N GLU A 366 -10.50 41.71 58.91
CA GLU A 366 -11.46 42.82 59.02
C GLU A 366 -12.14 42.85 60.41
N ARG A 367 -12.47 41.68 60.97
CA ARG A 367 -12.96 41.54 62.36
C ARG A 367 -11.94 42.07 63.36
N ASP A 368 -10.69 41.62 63.27
CA ASP A 368 -9.68 41.94 64.28
C ASP A 368 -9.24 43.41 64.20
N GLU A 369 -9.14 43.99 63.00
CA GLU A 369 -8.96 45.43 62.80
C GLU A 369 -10.13 46.24 63.40
N ALA A 370 -11.38 45.81 63.20
CA ALA A 370 -12.55 46.47 63.77
C ALA A 370 -12.64 46.33 65.31
N VAL A 371 -12.21 45.19 65.87
CA VAL A 371 -12.13 44.95 67.32
C VAL A 371 -11.05 45.82 67.96
N GLU A 372 -9.87 45.91 67.35
CA GLU A 372 -8.79 46.78 67.84
C GLU A 372 -9.12 48.26 67.69
N ALA A 373 -9.73 48.69 66.58
CA ALA A 373 -10.25 50.05 66.43
C ALA A 373 -11.30 50.40 67.51
N LEU A 374 -12.18 49.44 67.85
CA LEU A 374 -13.15 49.62 68.95
C LEU A 374 -12.47 49.64 70.33
N ARG A 375 -11.40 48.85 70.54
CA ARG A 375 -10.61 48.86 71.78
C ARG A 375 -9.91 50.20 71.98
N LEU A 376 -9.15 50.67 70.98
CA LEU A 376 -8.48 51.97 70.98
C LEU A 376 -9.48 53.14 71.08
N GLY A 377 -10.66 53.01 70.46
CA GLY A 377 -11.77 53.94 70.64
C GLY A 377 -12.24 54.01 72.09
N ARG A 378 -12.45 52.88 72.76
CA ARG A 378 -12.84 52.82 74.18
C ARG A 378 -11.75 53.35 75.12
N GLU A 379 -10.48 53.14 74.80
CA GLU A 379 -9.34 53.65 75.58
C GLU A 379 -9.18 55.17 75.43
N SER A 380 -9.34 55.71 74.22
CA SER A 380 -9.36 57.17 73.99
C SER A 380 -10.58 57.86 74.61
N TRP A 381 -11.76 57.22 74.60
CA TRP A 381 -12.93 57.74 75.33
C TRP A 381 -12.77 57.70 76.85
N THR A 382 -12.26 56.61 77.44
CA THR A 382 -12.08 56.51 78.90
C THR A 382 -10.95 57.40 79.42
N THR A 383 -9.86 57.58 78.68
CA THR A 383 -8.82 58.59 79.01
C THR A 383 -9.35 60.02 78.89
N SER A 384 -10.16 60.32 77.89
CA SER A 384 -10.83 61.63 77.79
C SER A 384 -11.83 61.87 78.93
N GLU A 385 -12.64 60.85 79.28
CA GLU A 385 -13.62 60.95 80.36
C GLU A 385 -12.95 61.12 81.73
N THR A 386 -11.91 60.35 82.03
CA THR A 386 -11.14 60.50 83.28
C THR A 386 -10.44 61.86 83.37
N GLY A 387 -9.91 62.38 82.26
CA GLY A 387 -9.37 63.75 82.20
C GLY A 387 -10.42 64.82 82.49
N LEU A 388 -11.61 64.72 81.90
CA LEU A 388 -12.74 65.63 82.18
C LEU A 388 -13.25 65.50 83.61
N ARG A 389 -13.34 64.28 84.16
CA ARG A 389 -13.71 64.04 85.57
C ARG A 389 -12.68 64.64 86.54
N SER A 390 -11.39 64.60 86.22
CA SER A 390 -10.34 65.29 87.00
C SER A 390 -10.55 66.80 86.95
N GLN A 391 -10.68 67.39 85.76
CA GLN A 391 -10.91 68.84 85.62
C GLN A 391 -12.17 69.32 86.35
N LEU A 392 -13.23 68.52 86.38
CA LEU A 392 -14.43 68.80 87.18
C LEU A 392 -14.18 68.68 88.69
N ALA A 393 -13.31 67.77 89.15
CA ALA A 393 -12.90 67.71 90.54
C ALA A 393 -12.05 68.93 90.93
N ASP A 394 -11.04 69.27 90.13
CA ASP A 394 -10.15 70.42 90.33
C ASP A 394 -10.93 71.75 90.37
N LEU A 395 -11.93 71.90 89.50
CA LEU A 395 -12.83 73.05 89.48
C LEU A 395 -13.77 73.10 90.70
N ASN A 396 -14.30 71.96 91.15
CA ASN A 396 -15.12 71.90 92.35
C ASN A 396 -14.32 72.19 93.63
N GLU A 397 -13.08 71.68 93.73
CA GLU A 397 -12.18 72.02 94.84
C GLU A 397 -11.86 73.52 94.84
N ARG A 398 -11.57 74.11 93.67
CA ARG A 398 -11.35 75.54 93.53
C ARG A 398 -12.59 76.39 93.87
N LEU A 399 -13.80 75.92 93.56
CA LEU A 399 -15.05 76.56 93.98
C LEU A 399 -15.22 76.48 95.50
N LEU A 400 -14.99 75.31 96.12
CA LEU A 400 -15.03 75.15 97.57
C LEU A 400 -13.99 76.02 98.29
N ASP A 401 -12.81 76.21 97.71
CA ASP A 401 -11.78 77.12 98.25
C ASP A 401 -12.14 78.60 98.07
N LEU A 402 -12.81 78.97 96.97
CA LEU A 402 -13.38 80.31 96.81
C LEU A 402 -14.51 80.55 97.81
N ASP A 403 -15.38 79.58 98.08
CA ASP A 403 -16.43 79.68 99.10
C ASP A 403 -15.84 79.79 100.52
N LYS A 404 -14.79 79.02 100.85
CA LYS A 404 -14.03 79.19 102.11
C LYS A 404 -13.45 80.59 102.24
N GLN A 405 -12.84 81.13 101.17
CA GLN A 405 -12.29 82.49 101.15
C GLN A 405 -13.39 83.56 101.27
N ASN A 406 -14.53 83.36 100.61
CA ASN A 406 -15.66 84.29 100.64
C ASN A 406 -16.34 84.30 102.02
N ASN A 407 -16.51 83.12 102.64
CA ASN A 407 -16.97 82.99 104.03
C ASN A 407 -16.00 83.67 105.00
N LEU A 408 -14.68 83.46 104.86
CA LEU A 408 -13.67 84.15 105.68
C LEU A 408 -13.68 85.67 105.46
N LEU A 409 -13.92 86.15 104.24
CA LEU A 409 -14.10 87.58 103.96
C LEU A 409 -15.40 88.12 104.58
N HIS A 410 -16.49 87.35 104.59
CA HIS A 410 -17.73 87.71 105.28
C HIS A 410 -17.55 87.75 106.81
N GLU A 411 -16.85 86.79 107.40
CA GLU A 411 -16.47 86.79 108.83
C GLU A 411 -15.59 88.00 109.16
N GLN A 412 -14.59 88.32 108.33
CA GLN A 412 -13.74 89.49 108.51
C GLN A 412 -14.51 90.81 108.33
N LEU A 413 -15.46 90.89 107.40
CA LEU A 413 -16.36 92.03 107.23
C LEU A 413 -17.33 92.16 108.41
N GLN A 414 -17.78 91.05 109.00
CA GLN A 414 -18.61 91.05 110.21
C GLN A 414 -17.80 91.47 111.44
N GLU A 415 -16.58 90.98 111.61
CA GLU A 415 -15.64 91.46 112.64
C GLU A 415 -15.34 92.96 112.47
N LEU A 416 -15.07 93.41 111.25
CA LEU A 416 -14.81 94.83 110.97
C LEU A 416 -16.07 95.67 111.18
N GLY A 417 -17.26 95.18 110.82
CA GLY A 417 -18.54 95.82 111.13
C GLY A 417 -18.77 95.97 112.63
N LEU A 418 -18.49 94.91 113.42
CA LEU A 418 -18.54 94.95 114.88
C LEU A 418 -17.49 95.90 115.47
N LYS A 419 -16.25 95.89 114.97
CA LYS A 419 -15.18 96.82 115.40
C LYS A 419 -15.51 98.27 115.05
N VAL A 420 -16.09 98.54 113.88
CA VAL A 420 -16.57 99.87 113.48
C VAL A 420 -17.76 100.32 114.33
N ALA A 421 -18.67 99.41 114.69
CA ALA A 421 -19.77 99.71 115.62
C ALA A 421 -19.28 100.00 117.05
N VAL A 422 -18.25 99.29 117.54
CA VAL A 422 -17.58 99.57 118.82
C VAL A 422 -16.86 100.93 118.77
N VAL A 423 -16.16 101.26 117.68
CA VAL A 423 -15.52 102.57 117.50
C VAL A 423 -16.56 103.70 117.40
N HIS A 424 -17.68 103.51 116.69
CA HIS A 424 -18.78 104.49 116.66
C HIS A 424 -19.48 104.67 118.01
N SER A 425 -19.53 103.64 118.86
CA SER A 425 -20.13 103.72 120.20
C SER A 425 -19.17 104.20 121.31
N GLN A 426 -17.88 104.41 120.99
CA GLN A 426 -16.89 105.05 121.88
C GLN A 426 -16.33 106.37 121.31
N GLY A 427 -16.93 106.90 120.24
CA GLY A 427 -16.42 108.04 119.46
C GLY A 427 -16.89 109.45 119.89
N ASN A 428 -17.31 109.66 121.14
CA ASN A 428 -17.76 110.97 121.67
C ASN A 428 -17.74 110.87 123.22
N VAL A 429 -17.09 111.71 124.04
CA VAL A 429 -16.42 113.03 123.94
C VAL A 429 -15.27 113.04 125.01
N SER A 430 -14.22 113.87 125.08
CA SER A 430 -13.83 115.16 124.46
C SER A 430 -12.30 115.36 124.47
N SER A 431 -11.79 116.26 123.61
CA SER A 431 -10.81 117.37 123.88
C SER A 431 -9.49 117.13 124.69
N ALA A 432 -8.35 117.80 124.41
CA ALA A 432 -8.13 119.04 123.63
C ALA A 432 -6.67 119.20 123.10
N SER A 433 -6.51 119.96 122.01
CA SER A 433 -5.46 120.95 121.72
C SER A 433 -3.99 120.71 122.13
N LEU A 434 -3.06 120.60 121.16
CA LEU A 434 -2.15 121.71 120.73
C LEU A 434 -1.32 121.39 119.45
N ASP A 435 -1.00 122.44 118.68
CA ASP A 435 0.17 122.67 117.79
C ASP A 435 0.75 121.64 116.78
N THR A 436 0.45 121.92 115.51
CA THR A 436 1.39 122.22 114.39
C THR A 436 2.45 121.24 113.84
N SER A 437 2.57 121.27 112.50
CA SER A 437 3.83 121.28 111.71
C SER A 437 4.61 119.98 111.41
N MET A 438 4.03 118.80 111.59
CA MET A 438 4.67 117.51 111.23
C MET A 438 3.84 116.62 110.27
N ASP A 439 3.01 117.24 109.42
CA ASP A 439 1.98 116.52 108.64
C ASP A 439 2.30 116.31 107.13
N ASP A 440 3.44 116.84 106.65
CA ASP A 440 3.91 116.60 105.27
C ASP A 440 4.89 115.42 105.18
N ASP A 441 5.81 115.25 106.15
CA ASP A 441 6.71 114.09 106.18
C ASP A 441 5.97 112.78 106.47
N THR A 442 4.88 112.81 107.25
CA THR A 442 3.98 111.66 107.47
C THR A 442 3.26 111.30 106.17
N ARG A 443 2.70 112.28 105.45
CA ARG A 443 2.07 112.07 104.14
C ARG A 443 3.06 111.60 103.07
N SER A 444 4.27 112.16 103.05
CA SER A 444 5.36 111.74 102.16
C SER A 444 5.77 110.30 102.45
N SER A 445 5.93 109.95 103.73
CA SER A 445 6.19 108.58 104.20
C SER A 445 5.07 107.61 103.81
N ASP A 446 3.79 107.96 103.99
CA ASP A 446 2.67 107.10 103.60
C ASP A 446 2.54 106.96 102.08
N HIS A 447 2.81 108.00 101.29
CA HIS A 447 2.89 107.89 99.83
C HIS A 447 4.07 107.01 99.41
N LEU A 448 5.24 107.14 100.05
CA LEU A 448 6.39 106.24 99.85
C LEU A 448 6.05 104.79 100.22
N LEU A 449 5.32 104.55 101.32
CA LEU A 449 4.83 103.23 101.70
C LEU A 449 3.78 102.69 100.74
N GLN A 450 2.93 103.54 100.16
CA GLN A 450 1.96 103.17 99.13
C GLN A 450 2.64 102.84 97.80
N VAL A 451 3.64 103.61 97.39
CA VAL A 451 4.52 103.32 96.24
C VAL A 451 5.33 102.05 96.49
N LEU A 452 5.85 101.81 97.70
CA LEU A 452 6.55 100.58 98.05
C LEU A 452 5.61 99.35 98.05
N LYS A 453 4.36 99.51 98.52
CA LYS A 453 3.30 98.48 98.40
C LYS A 453 2.95 98.22 96.94
N TYR A 454 2.89 99.25 96.10
CA TYR A 454 2.66 99.13 94.66
C TYR A 454 3.81 98.42 93.94
N ILE A 455 5.05 98.87 94.13
CA ILE A 455 6.26 98.22 93.58
C ILE A 455 6.39 96.76 94.04
N ARG A 456 5.99 96.42 95.29
CA ARG A 456 5.92 95.02 95.74
C ARG A 456 4.82 94.21 95.03
N ARG A 457 3.66 94.80 94.73
CA ARG A 457 2.60 94.16 93.95
C ARG A 457 3.05 93.94 92.50
N GLU A 458 3.56 94.98 91.84
CA GLU A 458 4.12 94.91 90.49
C GLU A 458 5.26 93.88 90.39
N LYS A 459 6.19 93.86 91.35
CA LYS A 459 7.22 92.81 91.43
C LYS A 459 6.62 91.42 91.55
N ASN A 460 5.60 91.22 92.39
CA ASN A 460 4.98 89.92 92.57
C ASN A 460 4.20 89.47 91.32
N ILE A 461 3.54 90.41 90.61
CA ILE A 461 2.87 90.16 89.33
C ILE A 461 3.91 89.77 88.27
N ALA A 462 4.96 90.59 88.07
CA ALA A 462 6.03 90.29 87.13
C ALA A 462 6.79 88.99 87.45
N MET A 463 6.89 88.61 88.74
CA MET A 463 7.40 87.29 89.14
C MET A 463 6.45 86.16 88.73
N ALA A 464 5.15 86.28 89.02
CA ALA A 464 4.14 85.29 88.63
C ALA A 464 4.03 85.14 87.11
N GLU A 465 4.08 86.23 86.35
CA GLU A 465 4.15 86.23 84.89
C GLU A 465 5.43 85.54 84.39
N ALA A 466 6.59 85.85 84.98
CA ALA A 466 7.85 85.20 84.61
C ALA A 466 7.91 83.72 85.05
N GLU A 467 7.13 83.29 86.04
CA GLU A 467 6.96 81.88 86.42
C GLU A 467 6.00 81.16 85.47
N ALA A 468 4.88 81.79 85.09
CA ALA A 468 3.95 81.30 84.08
C ALA A 468 4.63 81.12 82.72
N LEU A 469 5.37 82.13 82.24
CA LEU A 469 6.14 82.06 80.98
C LEU A 469 7.23 81.00 81.01
N ARG A 470 7.82 80.69 82.19
CA ARG A 470 8.74 79.55 82.34
C ARG A 470 8.01 78.22 82.27
N ALA A 471 6.85 78.08 82.91
CA ALA A 471 6.01 76.89 82.85
C ALA A 471 5.53 76.63 81.41
N GLU A 472 5.10 77.66 80.68
CA GLU A 472 4.75 77.56 79.26
C GLU A 472 5.96 77.21 78.39
N SER A 473 7.13 77.82 78.62
CA SER A 473 8.36 77.46 77.91
C SER A 473 8.76 76.00 78.13
N LEU A 474 8.59 75.47 79.34
CA LEU A 474 8.82 74.06 79.66
C LEU A 474 7.77 73.16 78.99
N ARG A 475 6.48 73.52 79.02
CA ARG A 475 5.40 72.78 78.36
C ARG A 475 5.62 72.70 76.84
N LEU A 476 5.98 73.82 76.21
CA LEU A 476 6.26 73.88 74.77
C LEU A 476 7.51 73.09 74.39
N LYS A 477 8.57 73.09 75.23
CA LYS A 477 9.75 72.24 75.04
C LYS A 477 9.39 70.75 75.14
N ALA A 478 8.62 70.34 76.14
CA ALA A 478 8.18 68.96 76.28
C ALA A 478 7.30 68.49 75.10
N GLN A 479 6.42 69.36 74.58
CA GLN A 479 5.63 69.10 73.38
C GLN A 479 6.50 69.01 72.11
N LEU A 480 7.52 69.86 71.98
CA LEU A 480 8.49 69.80 70.87
C LEU A 480 9.37 68.55 70.94
N GLU A 481 9.83 68.14 72.13
CA GLU A 481 10.55 66.89 72.32
C GLU A 481 9.70 65.67 71.99
N LEU A 482 8.45 65.61 72.46
CA LEU A 482 7.53 64.52 72.17
C LEU A 482 7.24 64.40 70.66
N THR A 483 6.91 65.52 70.00
CA THR A 483 6.67 65.53 68.56
C THR A 483 7.93 65.25 67.75
N SER A 484 9.12 65.61 68.24
CA SER A 484 10.39 65.24 67.62
C SER A 484 10.67 63.73 67.70
N ARG A 485 10.36 63.08 68.83
CA ARG A 485 10.46 61.62 69.01
C ARG A 485 9.49 60.88 68.09
N GLN A 486 8.23 61.29 68.08
CA GLN A 486 7.22 60.74 67.16
C GLN A 486 7.62 60.90 65.68
N LEU A 487 8.29 62.00 65.33
CA LEU A 487 8.82 62.23 63.99
C LEU A 487 10.04 61.34 63.66
N THR A 488 10.90 61.01 64.62
CA THR A 488 11.98 60.03 64.41
C THR A 488 11.44 58.60 64.33
N GLU A 489 10.56 58.20 65.23
CA GLU A 489 9.92 56.89 65.26
C GLU A 489 9.15 56.61 63.95
N ALA A 490 8.36 57.58 63.47
CA ALA A 490 7.66 57.46 62.18
C ALA A 490 8.59 57.42 60.95
N ARG A 491 9.79 58.00 61.03
CA ARG A 491 10.81 57.89 59.98
C ARG A 491 11.50 56.53 59.98
N GLU A 492 11.86 56.03 61.16
CA GLU A 492 12.46 54.70 61.34
C GLU A 492 11.50 53.61 60.86
N LEU A 493 10.21 53.68 61.23
CA LEU A 493 9.17 52.78 60.70
C LEU A 493 9.02 52.88 59.18
N LEU A 494 9.04 54.08 58.61
CA LEU A 494 8.97 54.26 57.16
C LEU A 494 10.20 53.70 56.44
N GLU A 495 11.39 53.73 57.06
CA GLU A 495 12.59 53.10 56.52
C GLU A 495 12.56 51.58 56.67
N THR A 496 12.06 51.02 57.77
CA THR A 496 11.90 49.56 57.90
C THR A 496 10.88 49.01 56.90
N GLU A 497 9.75 49.69 56.68
CA GLU A 497 8.77 49.33 55.63
C GLU A 497 9.36 49.40 54.22
N ARG A 498 10.12 50.45 53.90
CA ARG A 498 10.82 50.55 52.61
C ARG A 498 11.84 49.43 52.42
N ASN A 499 12.62 49.11 53.45
CA ASN A 499 13.61 48.04 53.41
C ASN A 499 12.93 46.67 53.27
N GLN A 500 11.85 46.40 53.99
CA GLN A 500 11.04 45.19 53.84
C GLN A 500 10.45 45.09 52.41
N SER A 501 9.82 46.14 51.92
CA SER A 501 9.28 46.21 50.55
C SER A 501 10.35 45.94 49.48
N GLN A 502 11.54 46.52 49.63
CA GLN A 502 12.68 46.27 48.74
C GLN A 502 13.18 44.82 48.82
N VAL A 503 13.27 44.24 50.03
CA VAL A 503 13.64 42.83 50.22
C VAL A 503 12.60 41.89 49.60
N HIS A 504 11.31 42.18 49.75
CA HIS A 504 10.23 41.44 49.07
C HIS A 504 10.36 41.54 47.55
N LEU A 505 10.54 42.73 46.98
CA LEU A 505 10.72 42.92 45.54
C LEU A 505 11.95 42.16 44.99
N VAL A 506 13.07 42.19 45.70
CA VAL A 506 14.30 41.43 45.34
C VAL A 506 14.09 39.92 45.51
N THR A 507 13.24 39.48 46.44
CA THR A 507 12.93 38.06 46.64
C THR A 507 11.98 37.54 45.55
N THR A 508 10.93 38.29 45.22
CA THR A 508 9.99 37.96 44.14
C THR A 508 10.69 37.90 42.78
N THR A 509 11.53 38.90 42.45
CA THR A 509 12.29 38.89 41.17
C THR A 509 13.28 37.73 41.08
N LYS A 510 13.96 37.38 42.18
CA LYS A 510 14.79 36.15 42.26
C LYS A 510 13.95 34.87 42.13
N HIS A 511 12.74 34.83 42.69
CA HIS A 511 11.85 33.70 42.56
C HIS A 511 11.36 33.52 41.11
N GLU A 512 10.95 34.60 40.44
CA GLU A 512 10.64 34.56 39.00
C GLU A 512 11.84 34.11 38.15
N GLU A 513 13.06 34.57 38.47
CA GLU A 513 14.27 34.09 37.81
C GLU A 513 14.51 32.59 38.03
N LEU A 514 14.25 32.06 39.22
CA LEU A 514 14.35 30.64 39.51
C LEU A 514 13.29 29.82 38.77
N LEU A 515 12.05 30.30 38.70
CA LEU A 515 10.99 29.70 37.89
C LEU A 515 11.38 29.67 36.41
N ARG A 516 11.81 30.81 35.84
CA ARG A 516 12.31 30.88 34.45
C ARG A 516 13.48 29.91 34.20
N LYS A 517 14.40 29.76 35.16
CA LYS A 517 15.51 28.79 35.07
C LYS A 517 14.99 27.34 35.09
N VAL A 518 14.05 27.01 35.98
CA VAL A 518 13.39 25.69 36.03
C VAL A 518 12.64 25.40 34.72
N ASP A 519 11.88 26.35 34.19
CA ASP A 519 11.18 26.20 32.90
C ASP A 519 12.16 25.96 31.75
N THR A 520 13.27 26.69 31.68
CA THR A 520 14.32 26.41 30.68
C THR A 520 15.01 25.07 30.87
N LEU A 521 15.20 24.61 32.12
CA LEU A 521 15.76 23.28 32.40
C LEU A 521 14.79 22.17 32.01
N ASN A 522 13.49 22.35 32.24
CA ASN A 522 12.44 21.42 31.79
C ASN A 522 12.41 21.35 30.26
N ALA A 523 12.38 22.50 29.58
CA ALA A 523 12.38 22.56 28.12
C ALA A 523 13.66 21.96 27.49
N LEU A 524 14.83 22.18 28.11
CA LEU A 524 16.08 21.53 27.71
C LEU A 524 16.07 20.02 28.01
N THR A 525 15.42 19.57 29.08
CA THR A 525 15.31 18.15 29.44
C THR A 525 14.40 17.40 28.47
N ASP A 526 13.23 17.96 28.13
CA ASP A 526 12.35 17.40 27.10
C ASP A 526 12.99 17.45 25.70
N SER A 527 13.69 18.53 25.35
CA SER A 527 14.46 18.58 24.10
C SER A 527 15.54 17.48 24.06
N ASN A 528 16.28 17.27 25.16
CA ASN A 528 17.25 16.16 25.26
C ASN A 528 16.58 14.78 25.24
N ARG A 529 15.35 14.64 25.75
CA ARG A 529 14.58 13.40 25.67
C ARG A 529 14.17 13.11 24.23
N VAL A 530 13.58 14.08 23.53
CA VAL A 530 13.20 13.95 22.11
C VAL A 530 14.43 13.64 21.24
N LEU A 531 15.56 14.34 21.43
CA LEU A 531 16.79 14.06 20.68
C LEU A 531 17.37 12.66 20.96
N ARG A 532 17.13 12.07 22.14
CA ARG A 532 17.49 10.66 22.43
C ARG A 532 16.51 9.70 21.75
N GLU A 533 15.21 9.95 21.82
CA GLU A 533 14.19 9.16 21.10
C GLU A 533 14.42 9.18 19.58
N GLU A 534 14.77 10.33 19.00
CA GLU A 534 15.13 10.46 17.58
C GLU A 534 16.43 9.72 17.24
N ARG A 535 17.49 9.88 18.06
CA ARG A 535 18.73 9.11 17.92
C ARG A 535 18.47 7.61 17.94
N ASP A 536 17.64 7.13 18.86
CA ASP A 536 17.39 5.70 19.06
C ASP A 536 16.53 5.13 17.94
N ARG A 537 15.50 5.85 17.47
CA ARG A 537 14.75 5.52 16.23
C ARG A 537 15.64 5.50 14.99
N LEU A 538 16.59 6.44 14.87
CA LEU A 538 17.55 6.47 13.77
C LEU A 538 18.55 5.32 13.85
N ALA A 539 19.03 4.97 15.04
CA ALA A 539 19.91 3.81 15.25
C ALA A 539 19.20 2.49 14.92
N GLU A 540 17.94 2.33 15.33
CA GLU A 540 17.09 1.20 14.95
C GLU A 540 16.83 1.16 13.44
N ARG A 541 16.62 2.32 12.78
CA ARG A 541 16.46 2.34 11.32
C ARG A 541 17.75 2.02 10.57
N VAL A 542 18.91 2.43 11.08
CA VAL A 542 20.21 2.01 10.54
C VAL A 542 20.40 0.51 10.71
N ALA A 543 20.19 -0.05 11.91
CA ALA A 543 20.36 -1.48 12.16
C ALA A 543 19.41 -2.36 11.32
N THR A 544 18.17 -1.92 11.09
CA THR A 544 17.24 -2.63 10.19
C THR A 544 17.67 -2.53 8.72
N LEU A 545 18.14 -1.37 8.25
CA LEU A 545 18.69 -1.21 6.90
C LEU A 545 19.98 -2.02 6.68
N GLU A 546 20.86 -2.10 7.68
CA GLU A 546 22.05 -2.96 7.65
C GLU A 546 21.67 -4.45 7.59
N GLN A 547 20.65 -4.87 8.33
CA GLN A 547 20.14 -6.24 8.26
C GLN A 547 19.44 -6.54 6.92
N GLU A 548 18.65 -5.60 6.37
CA GLU A 548 18.04 -5.69 5.04
C GLU A 548 19.12 -5.80 3.94
N LEU A 549 20.19 -5.00 4.04
CA LEU A 549 21.33 -5.03 3.11
C LEU A 549 22.11 -6.34 3.21
N ALA A 550 22.39 -6.83 4.42
CA ALA A 550 23.08 -8.09 4.64
C ALA A 550 22.29 -9.29 4.10
N LYS A 551 20.96 -9.30 4.28
CA LYS A 551 20.05 -10.29 3.68
C LYS A 551 20.09 -10.22 2.16
N MET A 552 19.99 -9.01 1.57
CA MET A 552 20.10 -8.86 0.11
C MET A 552 21.45 -9.32 -0.44
N GLU A 553 22.56 -9.09 0.27
CA GLU A 553 23.86 -9.59 -0.17
C GLU A 553 23.96 -11.13 -0.12
N THR A 554 23.45 -11.77 0.95
CA THR A 554 23.51 -13.23 1.10
C THR A 554 22.47 -13.99 0.26
N GLU A 555 21.23 -13.50 0.19
CA GLU A 555 20.11 -14.17 -0.50
C GLU A 555 20.08 -13.89 -2.02
N VAL A 556 20.56 -12.71 -2.45
CA VAL A 556 20.50 -12.29 -3.87
C VAL A 556 21.90 -12.18 -4.47
N VAL A 557 22.75 -11.32 -3.92
CA VAL A 557 24.02 -10.96 -4.59
C VAL A 557 24.99 -12.14 -4.69
N VAL A 558 25.12 -12.96 -3.63
CA VAL A 558 25.99 -14.15 -3.65
C VAL A 558 25.48 -15.23 -4.64
N PRO A 559 24.21 -15.68 -4.60
CA PRO A 559 23.68 -16.62 -5.60
C PRO A 559 23.77 -16.13 -7.04
N TYR A 560 23.52 -14.84 -7.31
CA TYR A 560 23.71 -14.29 -8.67
C TYR A 560 25.18 -14.23 -9.08
N LYS A 561 26.12 -13.88 -8.18
CA LYS A 561 27.57 -13.98 -8.45
C LYS A 561 27.96 -15.43 -8.80
N GLU A 562 27.47 -16.41 -8.05
CA GLU A 562 27.69 -17.84 -8.36
C GLU A 562 27.10 -18.27 -9.71
N GLN A 563 25.86 -17.87 -10.03
CA GLN A 563 25.25 -18.18 -11.33
C GLN A 563 26.04 -17.57 -12.48
N VAL A 564 26.52 -16.32 -12.35
CA VAL A 564 27.38 -15.68 -13.35
C VAL A 564 28.70 -16.43 -13.54
N VAL A 565 29.31 -16.97 -12.47
CA VAL A 565 30.51 -17.83 -12.59
C VAL A 565 30.16 -19.16 -13.27
N LYS A 566 29.09 -19.84 -12.86
CA LYS A 566 28.64 -21.11 -13.47
C LYS A 566 28.35 -20.95 -14.97
N LEU A 567 27.68 -19.86 -15.36
CA LEU A 567 27.41 -19.51 -16.76
C LEU A 567 28.67 -19.15 -17.55
N LYS A 568 29.62 -18.38 -16.96
CA LYS A 568 30.92 -18.10 -17.61
C LYS A 568 31.70 -19.38 -17.87
N ASN A 569 31.82 -20.26 -16.88
CA ASN A 569 32.51 -21.54 -17.02
C ASN A 569 31.84 -22.43 -18.08
N HIS A 570 30.51 -22.42 -18.17
CA HIS A 570 29.78 -23.13 -19.22
C HIS A 570 30.01 -22.53 -20.62
N ILE A 571 30.04 -21.20 -20.76
CA ILE A 571 30.38 -20.53 -22.03
C ILE A 571 31.83 -20.85 -22.43
N GLU A 572 32.78 -20.83 -21.49
CA GLU A 572 34.17 -21.20 -21.74
C GLU A 572 34.30 -22.66 -22.19
N HIS A 573 33.65 -23.59 -21.48
CA HIS A 573 33.57 -24.99 -21.89
C HIS A 573 32.99 -25.17 -23.30
N VAL A 574 31.81 -24.62 -23.59
CA VAL A 574 31.17 -24.72 -24.92
C VAL A 574 32.01 -24.05 -26.00
N THR A 575 32.71 -22.95 -25.71
CA THR A 575 33.61 -22.32 -26.70
C THR A 575 34.86 -23.17 -26.96
N THR A 576 35.46 -23.80 -25.94
CA THR A 576 36.58 -24.74 -26.15
C THR A 576 36.14 -25.95 -27.00
N GLU A 577 35.00 -26.57 -26.71
CA GLU A 577 34.42 -27.65 -27.54
C GLU A 577 34.16 -27.18 -28.98
N ASN A 578 33.57 -25.99 -29.14
CA ASN A 578 33.28 -25.42 -30.46
C ASN A 578 34.58 -25.17 -31.26
N THR A 579 35.67 -24.74 -30.60
CA THR A 579 36.98 -24.62 -31.26
C THR A 579 37.61 -25.97 -31.59
N ALA A 580 37.46 -26.99 -30.74
CA ALA A 580 37.93 -28.34 -31.02
C ALA A 580 37.20 -28.95 -32.22
N ILE A 581 35.87 -28.89 -32.24
CA ILE A 581 35.03 -29.36 -33.36
C ILE A 581 35.35 -28.60 -34.66
N LYS A 582 35.59 -27.28 -34.59
CA LYS A 582 36.06 -26.50 -35.76
C LYS A 582 37.43 -26.94 -36.24
N ALA A 583 38.37 -27.24 -35.34
CA ALA A 583 39.70 -27.74 -35.69
C ALA A 583 39.63 -29.15 -36.30
N GLU A 584 38.74 -30.02 -35.81
CA GLU A 584 38.48 -31.33 -36.41
C GLU A 584 37.81 -31.22 -37.78
N ALA A 585 36.77 -30.39 -37.93
CA ALA A 585 36.14 -30.12 -39.22
C ALA A 585 37.16 -29.56 -40.24
N ALA A 586 38.09 -28.71 -39.80
CA ALA A 586 39.20 -28.24 -40.64
C ALA A 586 40.19 -29.36 -40.99
N ARG A 587 40.54 -30.25 -40.04
CA ARG A 587 41.37 -31.44 -40.30
C ARG A 587 40.71 -32.40 -41.29
N TRP A 588 39.42 -32.66 -41.14
CA TRP A 588 38.63 -33.50 -42.06
C TRP A 588 38.53 -32.87 -43.45
N LYS A 589 38.25 -31.56 -43.55
CA LYS A 589 38.25 -30.82 -44.82
C LYS A 589 39.63 -30.87 -45.50
N ASN A 590 40.70 -30.64 -44.75
CA ASN A 590 42.07 -30.71 -45.28
C ASN A 590 42.44 -32.14 -45.71
N ARG A 591 41.99 -33.17 -44.98
CA ARG A 591 42.17 -34.58 -45.36
C ARG A 591 41.38 -34.93 -46.62
N ALA A 592 40.13 -34.49 -46.74
CA ALA A 592 39.31 -34.67 -47.93
C ALA A 592 39.94 -33.97 -49.14
N ASN A 593 40.34 -32.70 -49.01
CA ASN A 593 41.07 -31.97 -50.05
C ASN A 593 42.38 -32.68 -50.43
N SER A 594 43.15 -33.19 -49.46
CA SER A 594 44.40 -33.93 -49.72
C SER A 594 44.17 -35.27 -50.45
N LEU A 595 43.04 -35.94 -50.20
CA LEU A 595 42.64 -37.15 -50.91
C LEU A 595 42.18 -36.84 -52.34
N ILE A 596 41.37 -35.78 -52.50
CA ILE A 596 40.94 -35.27 -53.81
C ILE A 596 42.16 -34.82 -54.64
N GLU A 597 43.13 -34.13 -54.04
CA GLU A 597 44.38 -33.75 -54.72
C GLU A 597 45.21 -34.96 -55.12
N LYS A 598 45.33 -36.00 -54.28
CA LYS A 598 46.04 -37.23 -54.65
C LYS A 598 45.32 -37.98 -55.78
N GLN A 599 44.00 -38.10 -55.69
CA GLN A 599 43.18 -38.65 -56.76
C GLN A 599 43.36 -37.85 -58.06
N ASN A 600 43.34 -36.52 -57.99
CA ASN A 600 43.54 -35.61 -59.12
C ASN A 600 45.01 -35.43 -59.56
N LYS A 601 45.98 -36.08 -58.90
CA LYS A 601 47.40 -36.15 -59.31
C LYS A 601 47.76 -37.50 -59.91
N ASN A 602 47.13 -38.59 -59.46
CA ASN A 602 47.27 -39.91 -60.08
C ASN A 602 46.37 -40.06 -61.33
N SER A 603 45.10 -39.63 -61.23
CA SER A 603 44.10 -39.76 -62.31
C SER A 603 44.43 -39.04 -63.63
N PRO A 604 45.05 -37.84 -63.71
CA PRO A 604 45.17 -37.14 -65.00
C PRO A 604 46.15 -37.80 -65.98
N GLU A 605 47.13 -38.57 -65.51
CA GLU A 605 48.00 -39.36 -66.41
C GLU A 605 47.29 -40.64 -66.87
N ASP A 606 46.68 -41.39 -65.95
CA ASP A 606 45.86 -42.56 -66.32
C ASP A 606 44.67 -42.20 -67.21
N PHE A 607 44.01 -41.06 -66.98
CA PHE A 607 42.90 -40.58 -67.80
C PHE A 607 43.38 -40.14 -69.19
N LYS A 608 44.54 -39.46 -69.30
CA LYS A 608 45.16 -39.16 -70.60
C LYS A 608 45.60 -40.43 -71.33
N ARG A 609 46.12 -41.42 -70.60
CA ARG A 609 46.50 -42.72 -71.17
C ARG A 609 45.26 -43.43 -71.68
N LEU A 610 44.20 -43.55 -70.86
CA LEU A 610 42.95 -44.20 -71.21
C LEU A 610 42.19 -43.47 -72.33
N THR A 611 42.25 -42.14 -72.45
CA THR A 611 41.67 -41.44 -73.61
C THR A 611 42.48 -41.65 -74.89
N LEU A 612 43.82 -41.63 -74.84
CA LEU A 612 44.67 -42.00 -75.98
C LEU A 612 44.48 -43.47 -76.39
N GLU A 613 44.41 -44.38 -75.42
CA GLU A 613 44.21 -45.81 -75.59
C GLU A 613 42.82 -46.09 -76.19
N LYS A 614 41.77 -45.41 -75.69
CA LYS A 614 40.43 -45.42 -76.29
C LYS A 614 40.40 -44.84 -77.71
N GLU A 615 41.04 -43.70 -77.96
CA GLU A 615 41.12 -43.12 -79.30
C GLU A 615 41.83 -44.04 -80.30
N ASN A 616 42.93 -44.66 -79.88
CA ASN A 616 43.71 -45.57 -80.72
C ASN A 616 42.91 -46.85 -81.02
N LEU A 617 42.25 -47.43 -80.00
CA LEU A 617 41.31 -48.55 -80.19
C LEU A 617 40.12 -48.16 -81.07
N THR A 618 39.61 -46.93 -80.98
CA THR A 618 38.52 -46.45 -81.86
C THR A 618 39.00 -46.30 -83.30
N LYS A 619 40.22 -45.81 -83.52
CA LYS A 619 40.85 -45.73 -84.85
C LYS A 619 41.07 -47.13 -85.44
N GLN A 620 41.56 -48.08 -84.65
CA GLN A 620 41.73 -49.49 -85.05
C GLN A 620 40.38 -50.17 -85.35
N LEU A 621 39.35 -49.96 -84.52
CA LEU A 621 38.00 -50.47 -84.74
C LEU A 621 37.40 -49.91 -86.04
N ASN A 622 37.62 -48.63 -86.34
CA ASN A 622 37.14 -48.01 -87.58
C ASN A 622 37.88 -48.57 -88.80
N ALA A 623 39.21 -48.70 -88.75
CA ALA A 623 40.00 -49.33 -89.81
C ALA A 623 39.54 -50.78 -90.07
N ALA A 624 39.39 -51.59 -89.02
CA ALA A 624 38.89 -52.96 -89.13
C ALA A 624 37.45 -53.04 -89.67
N ASN A 625 36.61 -52.03 -89.42
CA ASN A 625 35.27 -51.94 -90.01
C ASN A 625 35.31 -51.56 -91.51
N GLU A 626 36.25 -50.72 -91.94
CA GLU A 626 36.46 -50.42 -93.36
C GLU A 626 37.06 -51.62 -94.11
N GLU A 627 38.03 -52.33 -93.51
CA GLU A 627 38.53 -53.61 -94.01
C GLU A 627 37.41 -54.65 -94.12
N LEU A 628 36.59 -54.82 -93.07
CA LEU A 628 35.43 -55.72 -93.09
C LEU A 628 34.40 -55.33 -94.16
N LYS A 629 34.22 -54.03 -94.43
CA LYS A 629 33.35 -53.52 -95.50
C LYS A 629 33.93 -53.83 -96.88
N ASN A 630 35.24 -53.67 -97.07
CA ASN A 630 35.95 -54.00 -98.30
C ASN A 630 35.90 -55.52 -98.57
N VAL A 631 36.23 -56.35 -97.57
CA VAL A 631 36.16 -57.82 -97.66
C VAL A 631 34.73 -58.32 -97.94
N LYS A 632 33.69 -57.68 -97.37
CA LYS A 632 32.29 -57.98 -97.73
C LYS A 632 31.96 -57.62 -99.19
N LEU A 633 32.53 -56.53 -99.71
CA LEU A 633 32.30 -56.07 -101.08
C LEU A 633 33.09 -56.92 -102.10
N GLU A 634 34.28 -57.39 -101.74
CA GLU A 634 35.03 -58.40 -102.49
C GLU A 634 34.34 -59.76 -102.48
N LYS A 635 33.85 -60.20 -101.31
CA LYS A 635 33.03 -61.42 -101.19
C LYS A 635 31.80 -61.35 -102.10
N SER A 636 31.09 -60.22 -102.13
CA SER A 636 29.95 -60.02 -103.04
C SER A 636 30.35 -60.17 -104.51
N LYS A 637 31.47 -59.57 -104.94
CA LYS A 637 31.99 -59.70 -106.32
C LYS A 637 32.40 -61.14 -106.64
N LEU A 638 33.01 -61.84 -105.70
CA LEU A 638 33.40 -63.25 -105.86
C LEU A 638 32.16 -64.16 -105.92
N GLU A 639 31.10 -63.86 -105.16
CA GLU A 639 29.82 -64.59 -105.23
C GLU A 639 29.10 -64.35 -106.57
N GLU A 640 29.14 -63.14 -107.14
CA GLU A 640 28.70 -62.87 -108.51
C GLU A 640 29.54 -63.64 -109.55
N GLN A 641 30.88 -63.61 -109.45
CA GLN A 641 31.77 -64.33 -110.36
C GLN A 641 31.55 -65.85 -110.31
N VAL A 642 31.40 -66.43 -109.11
CA VAL A 642 31.09 -67.86 -108.95
C VAL A 642 29.71 -68.22 -109.52
N ASN A 643 28.72 -67.34 -109.40
CA ASN A 643 27.40 -67.58 -109.99
C ASN A 643 27.41 -67.45 -111.52
N ASN A 644 28.21 -66.54 -112.08
CA ASN A 644 28.41 -66.44 -113.53
C ASN A 644 29.16 -67.67 -114.08
N LEU A 645 30.25 -68.09 -113.44
CA LEU A 645 31.02 -69.29 -113.82
C LEU A 645 30.16 -70.56 -113.76
N LYS A 646 29.28 -70.71 -112.76
CA LYS A 646 28.30 -71.81 -112.71
C LYS A 646 27.35 -71.79 -113.91
N ARG A 647 26.91 -70.60 -114.33
CA ARG A 647 25.98 -70.41 -115.45
C ARG A 647 26.65 -70.75 -116.80
N GLU A 648 27.90 -70.34 -116.97
CA GLU A 648 28.75 -70.73 -118.12
C GLU A 648 29.02 -72.23 -118.14
N GLN A 649 29.37 -72.82 -116.99
CA GLN A 649 29.60 -74.27 -116.86
C GLN A 649 28.35 -75.09 -117.21
N GLN A 650 27.16 -74.62 -116.81
CA GLN A 650 25.90 -75.28 -117.17
C GLN A 650 25.58 -75.15 -118.67
N GLN A 651 25.83 -73.99 -119.29
CA GLN A 651 25.71 -73.84 -120.75
C GLN A 651 26.70 -74.74 -121.51
N GLN A 652 27.94 -74.90 -121.03
CA GLN A 652 28.90 -75.84 -121.62
C GLN A 652 28.46 -77.30 -121.46
N ALA A 653 27.83 -77.67 -120.34
CA ALA A 653 27.27 -79.01 -120.13
C ALA A 653 26.11 -79.31 -121.11
N GLU A 654 25.22 -78.34 -121.33
CA GLU A 654 24.14 -78.45 -122.32
C GLU A 654 24.67 -78.55 -123.76
N GLN A 655 25.70 -77.77 -124.10
CA GLN A 655 26.38 -77.86 -125.40
C GLN A 655 27.06 -79.23 -125.59
N LEU A 656 27.79 -79.73 -124.59
CA LEU A 656 28.41 -81.06 -124.62
C LEU A 656 27.38 -82.18 -124.78
N ALA A 657 26.25 -82.12 -124.09
CA ALA A 657 25.16 -83.09 -124.24
C ALA A 657 24.58 -83.08 -125.67
N SER A 658 24.44 -81.89 -126.28
CA SER A 658 23.97 -81.77 -127.67
C SER A 658 24.98 -82.35 -128.67
N ALA A 659 26.28 -82.11 -128.47
CA ALA A 659 27.35 -82.62 -129.31
C ALA A 659 27.55 -84.15 -129.17
N GLN A 660 27.37 -84.71 -127.98
CA GLN A 660 27.35 -86.16 -127.77
C GLN A 660 26.20 -86.83 -128.53
N LYS A 661 25.02 -86.17 -128.58
CA LYS A 661 23.84 -86.68 -129.27
C LYS A 661 24.01 -86.70 -130.79
N SER A 662 24.59 -85.66 -131.40
CA SER A 662 24.89 -85.67 -132.84
C SER A 662 26.02 -86.65 -133.20
N LEU A 663 27.05 -86.77 -132.36
CA LEU A 663 28.16 -87.71 -132.57
C LEU A 663 27.69 -89.18 -132.47
N ALA A 664 26.69 -89.47 -131.63
CA ALA A 664 26.03 -90.78 -131.60
C ALA A 664 25.26 -91.08 -132.89
N GLN A 665 24.58 -90.08 -133.48
CA GLN A 665 23.84 -90.23 -134.73
C GLN A 665 24.78 -90.51 -135.92
N VAL A 666 25.83 -89.71 -136.08
CA VAL A 666 26.86 -89.92 -137.13
C VAL A 666 27.55 -91.28 -137.00
N ARG A 667 27.70 -91.82 -135.78
CA ARG A 667 28.22 -93.19 -135.57
C ARG A 667 27.27 -94.28 -136.07
N SER A 668 25.96 -94.05 -136.09
CA SER A 668 24.98 -94.99 -136.65
C SER A 668 25.07 -94.99 -138.18
N GLU A 669 25.04 -93.82 -138.79
CA GLU A 669 25.14 -93.62 -140.24
C GLU A 669 26.46 -94.20 -140.80
N LEU A 670 27.57 -94.05 -140.06
CA LEU A 670 28.88 -94.61 -140.42
C LEU A 670 28.99 -96.14 -140.21
N ALA A 671 28.12 -96.73 -139.39
CA ALA A 671 28.03 -98.19 -139.25
C ALA A 671 27.27 -98.81 -140.43
N GLU A 672 26.14 -98.22 -140.83
CA GLU A 672 25.35 -98.65 -141.99
C GLU A 672 26.19 -98.58 -143.28
N ALA A 673 26.87 -97.46 -143.52
CA ALA A 673 27.77 -97.26 -144.66
C ALA A 673 28.91 -98.28 -144.74
N ARG A 674 29.41 -98.79 -143.61
CA ARG A 674 30.39 -99.89 -143.59
C ARG A 674 29.77 -101.20 -144.07
N THR A 675 28.58 -101.56 -143.58
CA THR A 675 27.93 -102.82 -143.99
C THR A 675 27.59 -102.88 -145.48
N ASP A 676 27.37 -101.74 -146.15
CA ASP A 676 27.21 -101.68 -147.60
C ASP A 676 28.55 -101.70 -148.37
N MET A 677 29.63 -101.14 -147.79
CA MET A 677 30.98 -101.34 -148.33
C MET A 677 31.41 -102.81 -148.29
N ASP A 678 31.14 -103.52 -147.19
CA ASP A 678 31.54 -104.93 -147.05
C ASP A 678 30.83 -105.82 -148.08
N LYS A 679 29.53 -105.61 -148.33
CA LYS A 679 28.78 -106.27 -149.43
C LYS A 679 29.42 -106.00 -150.79
N LYS A 680 29.82 -104.76 -151.07
CA LYS A 680 30.51 -104.38 -152.32
C LYS A 680 31.89 -105.02 -152.46
N ALA A 681 32.59 -105.25 -151.35
CA ALA A 681 33.86 -105.96 -151.34
C ALA A 681 33.70 -107.46 -151.67
N GLU A 682 32.63 -108.11 -151.18
CA GLU A 682 32.33 -109.52 -151.53
C GLU A 682 31.96 -109.70 -153.01
N GLU A 683 31.20 -108.76 -153.60
CA GLU A 683 30.90 -108.74 -155.04
C GLU A 683 32.19 -108.62 -155.88
N LEU A 684 33.09 -107.71 -155.51
CA LEU A 684 34.40 -107.52 -156.17
C LEU A 684 35.31 -108.75 -156.01
N SER A 685 35.30 -109.40 -154.84
CA SER A 685 36.09 -110.61 -154.58
C SER A 685 35.73 -111.76 -155.53
N LYS A 686 34.43 -111.99 -155.76
CA LYS A 686 33.96 -113.01 -156.71
C LYS A 686 34.38 -112.70 -158.15
N MET A 687 34.16 -111.47 -158.61
CA MET A 687 34.61 -111.02 -159.94
C MET A 687 36.12 -111.17 -160.14
N SER A 688 36.92 -110.95 -159.09
CA SER A 688 38.37 -111.17 -159.13
C SER A 688 38.76 -112.65 -159.18
N GLN A 689 38.01 -113.55 -158.55
CA GLN A 689 38.26 -115.00 -158.60
C GLN A 689 37.95 -115.56 -160.00
N ASP A 690 36.83 -115.15 -160.61
CA ASP A 690 36.48 -115.54 -161.98
C ASP A 690 37.53 -115.05 -163.01
N PHE A 691 38.08 -113.84 -162.83
CA PHE A 691 39.15 -113.32 -163.67
C PHE A 691 40.44 -114.15 -163.55
N ILE A 692 40.87 -114.44 -162.31
CA ILE A 692 42.08 -115.24 -162.02
C ILE A 692 41.94 -116.67 -162.59
N ALA A 693 40.73 -117.25 -162.56
CA ALA A 693 40.47 -118.57 -163.14
C ALA A 693 40.66 -118.58 -164.67
N GLN A 694 40.23 -117.53 -165.39
CA GLN A 694 40.47 -117.41 -166.83
C GLN A 694 41.95 -117.14 -167.16
N GLU A 695 42.63 -116.31 -166.37
CA GLU A 695 44.05 -116.01 -166.56
C GLU A 695 44.93 -117.25 -166.32
N ALA A 696 44.63 -118.06 -165.29
CA ALA A 696 45.30 -119.33 -165.03
C ALA A 696 45.22 -120.28 -166.23
N ALA A 697 44.03 -120.45 -166.83
CA ALA A 697 43.85 -121.29 -168.02
C ALA A 697 44.69 -120.80 -169.22
N LEU A 698 44.81 -119.48 -169.41
CA LEU A 698 45.68 -118.87 -170.43
C LEU A 698 47.18 -119.11 -170.16
N THR A 699 47.61 -119.15 -168.89
CA THR A 699 49.02 -119.44 -168.56
C THR A 699 49.39 -120.92 -168.78
N ASP A 700 48.49 -121.85 -168.48
CA ASP A 700 48.73 -123.29 -168.68
C ASP A 700 48.92 -123.63 -170.17
N ILE A 701 48.08 -123.07 -171.05
CA ILE A 701 48.21 -123.17 -172.52
C ILE A 701 49.60 -122.67 -172.98
N LYS A 702 50.04 -121.49 -172.51
CA LYS A 702 51.36 -120.93 -172.83
C LYS A 702 52.51 -121.79 -172.29
N SER A 703 52.35 -122.39 -171.11
CA SER A 703 53.40 -123.23 -170.49
C SER A 703 53.68 -124.50 -171.31
N LYS A 704 52.62 -125.14 -171.80
CA LYS A 704 52.68 -126.35 -172.64
C LYS A 704 53.29 -126.09 -174.00
N GLU A 705 52.99 -124.92 -174.60
CA GLU A 705 53.67 -124.46 -175.82
C GLU A 705 55.18 -124.27 -175.60
N LEU A 706 55.57 -123.66 -174.47
CA LEU A 706 56.98 -123.34 -174.18
C LEU A 706 57.82 -124.60 -173.94
N GLN A 707 57.29 -125.59 -173.22
CA GLN A 707 58.03 -126.83 -172.90
C GLN A 707 58.32 -127.67 -174.15
N ILE A 708 57.37 -127.82 -175.07
CA ILE A 708 57.58 -128.63 -176.28
C ILE A 708 58.56 -127.94 -177.24
N ARG A 709 58.54 -126.60 -177.34
CA ARG A 709 59.59 -125.82 -178.03
C ARG A 709 60.99 -126.02 -177.41
N GLN A 710 61.10 -126.33 -176.11
CA GLN A 710 62.38 -126.62 -175.46
C GLN A 710 62.86 -128.06 -175.68
N ILE A 711 61.97 -129.06 -175.72
CA ILE A 711 62.31 -130.45 -176.11
C ILE A 711 62.93 -130.47 -177.51
N ALA A 712 62.32 -129.76 -178.46
CA ALA A 712 62.83 -129.59 -179.83
C ALA A 712 64.23 -128.91 -179.90
N LYS A 713 64.69 -128.27 -178.82
CA LYS A 713 65.95 -127.51 -178.80
C LYS A 713 67.13 -128.26 -178.17
N LYS A 714 66.90 -129.22 -177.26
CA LYS A 714 67.99 -129.98 -176.60
C LYS A 714 68.50 -131.18 -177.41
N TYR A 715 67.67 -131.84 -178.21
CA TYR A 715 68.13 -132.98 -179.04
C TYR A 715 68.95 -132.58 -180.27
N LYS A 716 69.14 -131.28 -180.55
CA LYS A 716 69.91 -130.79 -181.70
C LYS A 716 71.44 -130.71 -181.46
N THR A 717 71.92 -130.99 -180.24
CA THR A 717 73.29 -130.66 -179.84
C THR A 717 74.07 -131.79 -179.15
N GLN A 718 73.76 -133.07 -179.39
CA GLN A 718 74.55 -134.16 -178.77
C GLN A 718 74.67 -135.49 -179.55
N TYR A 719 74.43 -135.49 -180.87
CA TYR A 719 74.93 -136.50 -181.81
C TYR A 719 75.11 -135.82 -183.18
N GLN A 720 76.17 -135.97 -183.99
CA GLN A 720 77.51 -136.61 -183.86
C GLN A 720 77.61 -137.94 -183.11
#